data_AF-A0A7V6LHD5-F1
#
_entry.id   AF-A0A7V6LHD5-F1
#
_cell.length_a   1.000
_cell.length_b   1.000
_cell.length_c   1.000
_cell.angle_alpha   90.00
_cell.angle_beta   90.00
_cell.angle_gamma   90.00
#
_symmetry.space_group_name_H-M   'P 1'
#
loop_
_entity.id
_entity.type
_entity.pdbx_description
1 polymer ?
#
loop_
_entity_poly.entity_id
_entity_poly.type
_entity_poly.pdbx_seq_one_letter_code
_entity_poly.pdbx_strand_id
1 'polypeptide(L)'
;MGHRVLAVAAGFLGMVWGVYGAVTPPDGFLLERDKVAADARTVTAERFPDADQVLVDDHVLEIVAKDGTSVVWDDEYAKVLTEKGRRDASSHQMMFNLHYGTTFVYRAEIIKPDGRVVAIDPEAYSRVMTEPGQMGSNIYDPNNKILSFSMPGVEVGDLCHLVTCRITSKTRMPDTWADYTVFEYDSPIVNLLYAVSMPPELPIRSRVLRAPISNTVAYAESRQPDGRTLHTWTVRNVPQMFPEPDMPPLYTQVQRLILSSIDDWRTVSRWYWKLCEPALAKTTPEMQETVNRLIADATTRDEKIRRIFKFVSQHIRYMGLTTEETAPGYEPHEVSVTFNNRYGVCRDKAALLVALLRMADIPAYPVLIHAGARMDPDVPIPYFNHAVTAVDRPGGGYLLMDPTDENTRDLFPAYLCNRSYLVARPEGETLLVSDVYPAENNLARIETDGTLDASGSLLLTSRLVLEGINDNAYRSLFVRQKPDQRRKFFEGVLKSRLAGAEVLSCVISPEDLQDTEQPLTVTLISRVPDFPVRGSGLDLITVPWLGTALGYANFVIGQTGLKERRYPLETGITCGVEEHMTLNIADGLGAVHALPQPVRIDRAGVAFELSQTVSDGTLTGTLRYLLKTPEFSPAAYLELKEVLQEIEAASRARPLFTAFSSTVPDMEILSDLTDTMIETPHAWTTTRTWSKRILTYAGKKKGAELKIAFNPVWQTVDVVDATVSNLNGSVHSVSPHEINVMDAAWVGSAPRYPAGKTLVVNLPGVETGSVITVTTRLSQTNACFYSHTHAFGGVEPVQSETYRLRFPKTLRPAMQTFHTETLAFQAETNETHVVLSWQAPAQSAMRAEELLPPWHFFKPSVYVSFGDWQEYARRLRRALDRAGEEDRAARQHAKALVKGLREPRARLLAIRDDVLRTIRPAGPSFLDLPLEALSAPDRTLADQYGHPADRALLLAAMLDAAGFDPEFLLASQDTTRHAPYAAPSRDVPQRGYYHHLVVAVTCEGQHFILNEGDQYDELGASGLDGAPALTLKGRMQTIDLEPDLKNRRRDAWTIELDAQGCARITVTNWFYGTQVGPFRKRYREMLPEDFRRHHLELVGALAKSAEPASDLIVETAAYPGYLTFTATARDYAAVEKGVLTLLIPEVAGVLFPLRADTRDQPLFIGTNGTTELLCRIVLPEGFTQLPVVPASMHWALPNGLGTLDYAVQTGIRDDGRLEVTIMRTVQRNSG
;
A
#
# COMPACT_ATOMS: atom_id res chain seq x y z
N MET A 1 -27.03 -40.96 -1.29
CA MET A 1 -26.19 -41.05 -2.49
C MET A 1 -24.79 -40.62 -2.09
N GLY A 2 -24.06 -41.55 -1.46
CA GLY A 2 -22.63 -41.46 -1.24
C GLY A 2 -21.88 -41.93 -2.49
N HIS A 3 -20.55 -41.80 -2.45
CA HIS A 3 -19.60 -42.09 -3.52
C HIS A 3 -19.46 -40.98 -4.57
N ARG A 4 -18.61 -39.97 -4.29
CA ARG A 4 -17.73 -39.38 -5.33
C ARG A 4 -16.62 -38.43 -4.87
N VAL A 5 -16.53 -38.06 -3.58
CA VAL A 5 -15.40 -37.22 -3.08
C VAL A 5 -14.26 -38.06 -2.45
N LEU A 6 -14.52 -39.31 -2.09
CA LEU A 6 -13.52 -40.24 -1.55
C LEU A 6 -12.39 -40.67 -2.52
N ALA A 7 -12.47 -40.38 -3.83
CA ALA A 7 -11.55 -41.01 -4.80
C ALA A 7 -10.12 -40.45 -4.83
N VAL A 8 -9.89 -39.20 -4.39
CA VAL A 8 -8.54 -38.61 -4.33
C VAL A 8 -7.95 -38.73 -2.92
N ALA A 9 -8.79 -38.83 -1.89
CA ALA A 9 -8.36 -39.09 -0.52
C ALA A 9 -8.13 -40.59 -0.22
N ALA A 10 -8.84 -41.51 -0.90
CA ALA A 10 -8.77 -42.96 -0.63
C ALA A 10 -7.41 -43.60 -0.95
N GLY A 11 -6.66 -43.06 -1.93
CA GLY A 11 -5.33 -43.58 -2.26
C GLY A 11 -4.29 -43.34 -1.17
N PHE A 12 -4.45 -42.27 -0.38
CA PHE A 12 -3.58 -41.91 0.74
C PHE A 12 -4.13 -42.43 2.09
N LEU A 13 -5.45 -42.46 2.26
CA LEU A 13 -6.12 -43.02 3.44
C LEU A 13 -5.94 -44.54 3.60
N GLY A 14 -5.73 -45.28 2.51
CA GLY A 14 -5.52 -46.73 2.54
C GLY A 14 -4.25 -47.17 3.28
N MET A 15 -3.24 -46.29 3.38
CA MET A 15 -1.99 -46.59 4.10
C MET A 15 -2.09 -46.23 5.60
N VAL A 16 -2.98 -45.29 5.96
CA VAL A 16 -3.25 -44.86 7.34
C VAL A 16 -4.18 -45.82 8.08
N TRP A 17 -5.14 -46.44 7.36
CA TRP A 17 -6.13 -47.38 7.92
C TRP A 17 -5.54 -48.70 8.46
N GLY A 18 -4.29 -49.05 8.10
CA GLY A 18 -3.63 -50.26 8.59
C GLY A 18 -3.04 -50.13 9.99
N VAL A 19 -2.85 -48.90 10.49
CA VAL A 19 -2.15 -48.62 11.76
C VAL A 19 -3.03 -47.80 12.72
N TYR A 20 -3.93 -46.97 12.21
CA TYR A 20 -4.89 -46.22 13.00
C TYR A 20 -6.30 -46.59 12.54
N GLY A 21 -7.12 -47.14 13.42
CA GLY A 21 -8.56 -47.27 13.19
C GLY A 21 -9.21 -45.91 12.92
N ALA A 22 -10.54 -45.83 12.87
CA ALA A 22 -11.25 -44.56 12.69
C ALA A 22 -10.68 -43.47 13.65
N VAL A 23 -9.95 -42.50 13.10
CA VAL A 23 -9.27 -41.45 13.87
C VAL A 23 -10.34 -40.59 14.51
N THR A 24 -10.54 -40.82 15.80
CA THR A 24 -11.55 -40.19 16.64
C THR A 24 -10.85 -39.58 17.85
N PRO A 25 -11.39 -38.50 18.43
CA PRO A 25 -10.83 -37.92 19.65
C PRO A 25 -10.76 -38.98 20.76
N PRO A 26 -9.69 -39.01 21.57
CA PRO A 26 -9.60 -39.93 22.71
C PRO A 26 -10.77 -39.76 23.68
N ASP A 27 -11.14 -40.84 24.36
CA ASP A 27 -12.22 -40.79 25.36
C ASP A 27 -11.92 -39.74 26.44
N GLY A 28 -12.88 -38.86 26.69
CA GLY A 28 -12.76 -37.78 27.69
C GLY A 28 -11.86 -36.61 27.27
N PHE A 29 -11.42 -36.55 26.01
CA PHE A 29 -10.67 -35.40 25.49
C PHE A 29 -11.56 -34.16 25.30
N LEU A 30 -12.74 -34.33 24.69
CA LEU A 30 -13.61 -33.21 24.34
C LEU A 30 -14.09 -32.45 25.58
N LEU A 31 -14.05 -31.13 25.50
CA LEU A 31 -14.53 -30.21 26.53
C LEU A 31 -16.04 -30.33 26.72
N GLU A 32 -16.49 -30.18 27.97
CA GLU A 32 -17.90 -30.16 28.31
C GLU A 32 -18.55 -28.85 27.85
N ARG A 33 -19.17 -28.86 26.66
CA ARG A 33 -19.80 -27.68 26.04
C ARG A 33 -20.63 -26.83 27.00
N ASP A 34 -21.46 -27.44 27.84
CA ASP A 34 -22.37 -26.69 28.74
C ASP A 34 -21.59 -25.91 29.82
N LYS A 35 -20.44 -26.44 30.26
CA LYS A 35 -19.53 -25.76 31.17
C LYS A 35 -18.83 -24.60 30.48
N VAL A 36 -18.28 -24.84 29.28
CA VAL A 36 -17.59 -23.78 28.51
C VAL A 36 -18.57 -22.67 28.12
N ALA A 37 -19.79 -23.02 27.73
CA ALA A 37 -20.85 -22.07 27.42
C ALA A 37 -21.27 -21.25 28.66
N ALA A 38 -21.20 -21.81 29.87
CA ALA A 38 -21.42 -21.07 31.11
C ALA A 38 -20.27 -20.07 31.36
N ASP A 39 -19.03 -20.49 31.20
CA ASP A 39 -17.85 -19.62 31.34
C ASP A 39 -17.86 -18.50 30.29
N ALA A 40 -18.23 -18.80 29.05
CA ALA A 40 -18.35 -17.85 27.94
C ALA A 40 -19.38 -16.73 28.18
N ARG A 41 -20.36 -16.92 29.08
CA ARG A 41 -21.29 -15.83 29.47
C ARG A 41 -20.60 -14.75 30.28
N THR A 42 -19.50 -15.07 30.95
CA THR A 42 -18.68 -14.13 31.69
C THR A 42 -17.67 -13.40 30.81
N VAL A 43 -17.59 -13.76 29.53
CA VAL A 43 -16.70 -13.19 28.53
C VAL A 43 -17.50 -12.20 27.69
N THR A 44 -17.30 -10.92 28.01
CA THR A 44 -18.01 -9.81 27.36
C THR A 44 -17.02 -8.71 26.98
N ALA A 45 -17.43 -7.81 26.09
CA ALA A 45 -16.62 -6.65 25.73
C ALA A 45 -16.36 -5.75 26.95
N GLU A 46 -17.22 -5.72 27.97
CA GLU A 46 -16.95 -4.95 29.19
C GLU A 46 -15.82 -5.56 30.03
N ARG A 47 -15.69 -6.88 30.06
CA ARG A 47 -14.62 -7.57 30.81
C ARG A 47 -13.31 -7.64 30.03
N PHE A 48 -13.39 -7.76 28.70
CA PHE A 48 -12.25 -7.83 27.79
C PHE A 48 -12.39 -6.73 26.71
N PRO A 49 -12.24 -5.45 27.10
CA PRO A 49 -12.58 -4.33 26.22
C PRO A 49 -11.64 -4.18 25.04
N ASP A 50 -10.44 -4.74 25.14
CA ASP A 50 -9.42 -4.74 24.09
C ASP A 50 -9.40 -6.01 23.24
N ALA A 51 -10.38 -6.90 23.40
CA ALA A 51 -10.41 -8.18 22.71
C ALA A 51 -11.47 -8.18 21.60
N ASP A 52 -11.04 -8.43 20.35
CA ASP A 52 -11.96 -8.76 19.26
C ASP A 52 -12.62 -10.13 19.47
N GLN A 53 -11.86 -11.05 20.08
CA GLN A 53 -12.29 -12.38 20.50
C GLN A 53 -11.49 -12.85 21.73
N VAL A 54 -12.02 -13.82 22.46
CA VAL A 54 -11.37 -14.38 23.66
C VAL A 54 -11.39 -15.90 23.58
N LEU A 55 -10.24 -16.53 23.87
CA LEU A 55 -10.12 -17.98 24.04
C LEU A 55 -10.71 -18.37 25.41
N VAL A 56 -11.89 -19.00 25.39
CA VAL A 56 -12.64 -19.33 26.61
C VAL A 56 -12.09 -20.59 27.26
N ASP A 57 -11.92 -21.63 26.47
CA ASP A 57 -11.32 -22.89 26.90
C ASP A 57 -10.72 -23.57 25.67
N ASP A 58 -9.60 -24.24 25.88
CA ASP A 58 -8.87 -24.98 24.86
C ASP A 58 -8.23 -26.21 25.53
N HIS A 59 -8.44 -27.37 24.95
CA HIS A 59 -7.75 -28.59 25.35
C HIS A 59 -6.95 -29.14 24.18
N VAL A 60 -5.63 -29.05 24.30
CA VAL A 60 -4.68 -29.61 23.33
C VAL A 60 -4.04 -30.86 23.91
N LEU A 61 -4.13 -31.97 23.17
CA LEU A 61 -3.48 -33.23 23.53
C LEU A 61 -2.63 -33.74 22.36
N GLU A 62 -1.33 -33.78 22.56
CA GLU A 62 -0.40 -34.44 21.65
C GLU A 62 0.01 -35.82 22.17
N ILE A 63 -0.16 -36.84 21.35
CA ILE A 63 0.24 -38.22 21.64
C ILE A 63 1.42 -38.59 20.74
N VAL A 64 2.61 -38.75 21.32
CA VAL A 64 3.85 -39.00 20.59
C VAL A 64 4.20 -40.50 20.52
N ALA A 65 4.46 -41.03 19.34
CA ALA A 65 4.92 -42.40 19.15
C ALA A 65 6.43 -42.54 19.43
N LYS A 66 6.93 -43.78 19.47
CA LYS A 66 8.34 -44.07 19.81
C LYS A 66 9.33 -43.50 18.80
N ASP A 67 8.92 -43.36 17.55
CA ASP A 67 9.70 -42.78 16.43
C ASP A 67 9.58 -41.25 16.33
N GLY A 68 8.83 -40.63 17.27
CA GLY A 68 8.57 -39.20 17.33
C GLY A 68 7.40 -38.72 16.46
N THR A 69 6.75 -39.60 15.68
CA THR A 69 5.50 -39.25 14.99
C THR A 69 4.41 -38.94 16.02
N SER A 70 3.39 -38.15 15.65
CA SER A 70 2.40 -37.72 16.65
C SER A 70 1.03 -37.46 16.07
N VAL A 71 0.03 -37.53 16.94
CA VAL A 71 -1.33 -37.04 16.68
C VAL A 71 -1.63 -35.97 17.70
N VAL A 72 -1.99 -34.78 17.22
CA VAL A 72 -2.42 -33.64 18.04
C VAL A 72 -3.91 -33.47 17.83
N TRP A 73 -4.65 -33.43 18.93
CA TRP A 73 -6.03 -33.00 18.99
C TRP A 73 -6.11 -31.66 19.68
N ASP A 74 -7.01 -30.81 19.19
CA ASP A 74 -7.27 -29.46 19.67
C ASP A 74 -8.80 -29.26 19.70
N ASP A 75 -9.35 -28.93 20.87
CA ASP A 75 -10.76 -28.65 21.09
C ASP A 75 -10.89 -27.21 21.63
N GLU A 76 -11.16 -26.28 20.73
CA GLU A 76 -11.10 -24.84 20.94
C GLU A 76 -12.50 -24.22 21.05
N TYR A 77 -12.71 -23.37 22.05
CA TYR A 77 -13.88 -22.51 22.17
C TYR A 77 -13.48 -21.03 22.25
N ALA A 78 -13.86 -20.26 21.23
CA ALA A 78 -13.57 -18.82 21.13
C ALA A 78 -14.85 -17.97 21.10
N LYS A 79 -14.91 -16.93 21.93
CA LYS A 79 -16.04 -15.99 22.01
C LYS A 79 -15.78 -14.77 21.15
N VAL A 80 -16.70 -14.45 20.22
CA VAL A 80 -16.62 -13.26 19.36
C VAL A 80 -17.21 -12.04 20.06
N LEU A 81 -16.45 -10.94 20.14
CA LEU A 81 -16.84 -9.73 20.86
C LEU A 81 -17.06 -8.49 19.97
N THR A 82 -16.46 -8.44 18.78
CA THR A 82 -16.54 -7.28 17.87
C THR A 82 -16.86 -7.69 16.43
N GLU A 83 -17.23 -6.71 15.58
CA GLU A 83 -17.44 -6.94 14.14
C GLU A 83 -16.14 -7.34 13.41
N LYS A 84 -14.98 -6.91 13.92
CA LYS A 84 -13.67 -7.39 13.43
C LYS A 84 -13.46 -8.86 13.82
N GLY A 85 -13.66 -9.21 15.09
CA GLY A 85 -13.60 -10.60 15.55
C GLY A 85 -14.56 -11.52 14.81
N ARG A 86 -15.75 -11.02 14.43
CA ARG A 86 -16.72 -11.76 13.61
C ARG A 86 -16.16 -12.10 12.22
N ARG A 87 -15.43 -11.17 11.60
CA ARG A 87 -14.76 -11.41 10.31
C ARG A 87 -13.64 -12.44 10.47
N ASP A 88 -12.82 -12.30 11.51
CA ASP A 88 -11.66 -13.16 11.74
C ASP A 88 -12.10 -14.60 12.07
N ALA A 89 -13.07 -14.78 12.97
CA ALA A 89 -13.63 -16.09 13.34
C ALA A 89 -14.43 -16.78 12.21
N SER A 90 -14.74 -16.08 11.12
CA SER A 90 -15.47 -16.68 9.99
C SER A 90 -14.58 -17.48 9.02
N SER A 91 -13.26 -17.40 9.18
CA SER A 91 -12.29 -18.06 8.29
C SER A 91 -11.06 -18.55 9.05
N HIS A 92 -10.81 -19.85 9.01
CA HIS A 92 -9.62 -20.49 9.61
C HIS A 92 -8.72 -21.06 8.51
N GLN A 93 -7.40 -20.98 8.73
CA GLN A 93 -6.40 -21.55 7.83
C GLN A 93 -5.41 -22.39 8.63
N MET A 94 -5.21 -23.64 8.21
CA MET A 94 -4.24 -24.55 8.82
C MET A 94 -3.21 -24.97 7.77
N MET A 95 -1.93 -24.71 8.05
CA MET A 95 -0.82 -25.08 7.16
C MET A 95 -0.26 -26.46 7.51
N PHE A 96 0.05 -27.27 6.49
CA PHE A 96 0.70 -28.56 6.66
C PHE A 96 1.52 -28.95 5.41
N ASN A 97 2.40 -29.94 5.55
CA ASN A 97 3.14 -30.51 4.42
C ASN A 97 2.84 -32.01 4.31
N LEU A 98 2.39 -32.45 3.14
CA LEU A 98 1.95 -33.84 2.90
C LEU A 98 3.03 -34.90 3.13
N HIS A 99 4.34 -34.55 3.07
CA HIS A 99 5.41 -35.49 3.43
C HIS A 99 5.49 -35.76 4.93
N TYR A 100 5.15 -34.76 5.74
CA TYR A 100 5.27 -34.80 7.19
C TYR A 100 3.96 -35.12 7.88
N GLY A 101 2.82 -34.84 7.24
CA GLY A 101 1.54 -35.04 7.86
C GLY A 101 0.35 -34.42 7.14
N THR A 102 -0.77 -34.37 7.84
CA THR A 102 -2.01 -33.75 7.38
C THR A 102 -2.76 -33.11 8.55
N THR A 103 -3.78 -32.31 8.24
CA THR A 103 -4.68 -31.72 9.22
C THR A 103 -6.12 -31.71 8.72
N PHE A 104 -7.10 -31.77 9.61
CA PHE A 104 -8.51 -31.68 9.28
C PHE A 104 -9.34 -31.07 10.42
N VAL A 105 -10.51 -30.53 10.06
CA VAL A 105 -11.54 -30.11 11.00
C VAL A 105 -12.47 -31.30 11.26
N TYR A 106 -12.53 -31.76 12.51
CA TYR A 106 -13.37 -32.87 12.94
C TYR A 106 -14.80 -32.40 13.25
N ARG A 107 -14.93 -31.24 13.90
CA ARG A 107 -16.21 -30.65 14.29
C ARG A 107 -16.13 -29.13 14.26
N ALA A 108 -17.22 -28.50 13.83
CA ALA A 108 -17.39 -27.05 13.88
C ALA A 108 -18.83 -26.69 14.26
N GLU A 109 -19.00 -25.82 15.24
CA GLU A 109 -20.30 -25.40 15.76
C GLU A 109 -20.29 -23.91 16.10
N ILE A 110 -21.41 -23.22 15.85
CA ILE A 110 -21.66 -21.86 16.35
C ILE A 110 -22.72 -21.96 17.44
N ILE A 111 -22.38 -21.54 18.65
CA ILE A 111 -23.27 -21.52 19.80
C ILE A 111 -23.74 -20.08 20.00
N LYS A 112 -25.02 -19.85 19.71
CA LYS A 112 -25.66 -18.53 19.82
C LYS A 112 -25.85 -18.13 21.30
N PRO A 113 -25.99 -16.83 21.62
CA PRO A 113 -26.20 -16.36 22.99
C PRO A 113 -27.42 -16.96 23.70
N ASP A 114 -28.45 -17.35 22.95
CA ASP A 114 -29.67 -18.01 23.45
C ASP A 114 -29.48 -19.52 23.72
N GLY A 115 -28.29 -20.07 23.45
CA GLY A 115 -27.94 -21.49 23.59
C GLY A 115 -28.25 -22.33 22.35
N ARG A 116 -28.80 -21.76 21.29
CA ARG A 116 -29.00 -22.47 20.02
C ARG A 116 -27.66 -22.84 19.40
N VAL A 117 -27.51 -24.10 18.99
CA VAL A 117 -26.32 -24.61 18.31
C VAL A 117 -26.58 -24.71 16.81
N VAL A 118 -25.72 -24.11 16.01
CA VAL A 118 -25.70 -24.21 14.56
C VAL A 118 -24.49 -25.06 14.18
N ALA A 119 -24.73 -26.30 13.76
CA ALA A 119 -23.67 -27.18 13.28
C ALA A 119 -23.20 -26.71 11.90
N ILE A 120 -21.88 -26.65 11.70
CA ILE A 120 -21.25 -26.35 10.42
C ILE A 120 -20.63 -27.64 9.90
N ASP A 121 -20.95 -27.99 8.66
CA ASP A 121 -20.40 -29.18 8.00
C ASP A 121 -18.93 -28.94 7.64
N PRO A 122 -17.96 -29.60 8.30
CA PRO A 122 -16.56 -29.38 8.01
C PRO A 122 -16.16 -29.77 6.59
N GLU A 123 -16.81 -30.78 6.00
CA GLU A 123 -16.49 -31.25 4.64
C GLU A 123 -16.97 -30.25 3.58
N ALA A 124 -18.19 -29.72 3.75
CA ALA A 124 -18.76 -28.77 2.80
C ALA A 124 -18.04 -27.41 2.78
N TYR A 125 -17.44 -27.01 3.90
CA TYR A 125 -16.81 -25.69 4.06
C TYR A 125 -15.28 -25.73 4.20
N SER A 126 -14.66 -26.91 4.05
CA SER A 126 -13.21 -27.06 3.98
C SER A 126 -12.72 -27.18 2.54
N ARG A 127 -11.58 -26.56 2.26
CA ARG A 127 -10.87 -26.72 1.00
C ARG A 127 -9.38 -26.83 1.24
N VAL A 128 -8.81 -27.96 0.84
CA VAL A 128 -7.34 -28.12 0.75
C VAL A 128 -6.87 -27.52 -0.57
N MET A 129 -5.88 -26.65 -0.50
CA MET A 129 -5.21 -26.07 -1.65
C MET A 129 -3.71 -26.03 -1.43
N THR A 130 -2.93 -26.00 -2.51
CA THR A 130 -1.51 -25.67 -2.42
C THR A 130 -1.36 -24.26 -1.85
N GLU A 131 -0.40 -24.04 -0.97
CA GLU A 131 -0.08 -22.74 -0.36
C GLU A 131 0.18 -21.70 -1.47
N PRO A 132 -0.72 -20.72 -1.69
CA PRO A 132 -0.62 -19.81 -2.83
C PRO A 132 0.59 -18.87 -2.78
N GLY A 133 1.12 -18.57 -1.60
CA GLY A 133 2.31 -17.75 -1.38
C GLY A 133 3.56 -18.28 -2.09
N GLN A 134 3.61 -19.57 -2.43
CA GLN A 134 4.72 -20.18 -3.16
C GLN A 134 4.75 -19.83 -4.64
N MET A 135 3.66 -19.34 -5.23
CA MET A 135 3.62 -19.01 -6.66
C MET A 135 4.58 -17.89 -7.07
N GLY A 136 5.01 -17.06 -6.11
CA GLY A 136 6.05 -16.04 -6.30
C GLY A 136 7.43 -16.42 -5.75
N SER A 137 7.58 -17.63 -5.21
CA SER A 137 8.80 -18.11 -4.55
C SER A 137 9.71 -18.87 -5.53
N ASN A 138 11.02 -18.83 -5.30
CA ASN A 138 11.99 -19.62 -6.07
C ASN A 138 11.92 -21.12 -5.75
N ILE A 139 11.40 -21.46 -4.57
CA ILE A 139 11.17 -22.83 -4.12
C ILE A 139 9.67 -23.09 -4.20
N TYR A 140 9.30 -24.11 -4.96
CA TYR A 140 7.91 -24.58 -5.03
C TYR A 140 7.84 -25.99 -4.45
N ASP A 141 7.06 -26.16 -3.39
CA ASP A 141 6.75 -27.47 -2.84
C ASP A 141 5.24 -27.72 -2.94
N PRO A 142 4.77 -28.48 -3.94
CA PRO A 142 3.35 -28.75 -4.10
C PRO A 142 2.74 -29.48 -2.89
N ASN A 143 3.56 -30.02 -1.99
CA ASN A 143 3.11 -30.73 -0.79
C ASN A 143 2.82 -29.79 0.37
N ASN A 144 3.29 -28.54 0.33
CA ASN A 144 2.86 -27.50 1.27
C ASN A 144 1.41 -27.10 0.94
N LYS A 145 0.50 -27.43 1.86
CA LYS A 145 -0.94 -27.24 1.73
C LYS A 145 -1.46 -26.28 2.80
N ILE A 146 -2.53 -25.59 2.44
CA ILE A 146 -3.43 -24.90 3.37
C ILE A 146 -4.77 -25.65 3.35
N LEU A 147 -5.27 -26.02 4.52
CA LEU A 147 -6.69 -26.31 4.73
C LEU A 147 -7.37 -24.99 5.08
N SER A 148 -8.18 -24.46 4.16
CA SER A 148 -9.03 -23.29 4.42
C SER A 148 -10.40 -23.77 4.83
N PHE A 149 -10.86 -23.34 6.00
CA PHE A 149 -12.18 -23.65 6.53
C PHE A 149 -12.98 -22.36 6.75
N SER A 150 -14.21 -22.31 6.26
CA SER A 150 -15.11 -21.17 6.48
C SER A 150 -16.22 -21.53 7.46
N MET A 151 -16.50 -20.63 8.41
CA MET A 151 -17.58 -20.78 9.38
C MET A 151 -18.66 -19.73 9.07
N PRO A 152 -19.63 -20.01 8.18
CA PRO A 152 -20.63 -19.03 7.76
C PRO A 152 -21.66 -18.74 8.87
N GLY A 153 -22.15 -17.50 8.93
CA GLY A 153 -23.24 -17.11 9.85
C GLY A 153 -22.80 -16.85 11.30
N VAL A 154 -21.50 -16.64 11.51
CA VAL A 154 -20.95 -16.10 12.76
C VAL A 154 -21.40 -14.65 12.92
N GLU A 155 -21.93 -14.33 14.10
CA GLU A 155 -22.39 -13.02 14.54
C GLU A 155 -21.63 -12.57 15.79
N VAL A 156 -21.64 -11.27 16.07
CA VAL A 156 -21.07 -10.73 17.32
C VAL A 156 -21.81 -11.32 18.52
N GLY A 157 -21.05 -11.81 19.52
CA GLY A 157 -21.57 -12.48 20.70
C GLY A 157 -21.71 -13.99 20.56
N ASP A 158 -21.43 -14.58 19.39
CA ASP A 158 -21.42 -16.03 19.24
C ASP A 158 -20.19 -16.67 19.90
N LEU A 159 -20.35 -17.91 20.36
CA LEU A 159 -19.26 -18.78 20.79
C LEU A 159 -18.98 -19.81 19.68
N CYS A 160 -17.82 -19.70 19.06
CA CYS A 160 -17.35 -20.64 18.05
C CYS A 160 -16.66 -21.83 18.72
N HIS A 161 -16.97 -23.04 18.29
CA HIS A 161 -16.38 -24.28 18.76
C HIS A 161 -15.78 -25.03 17.57
N LEU A 162 -14.48 -25.32 17.65
CA LEU A 162 -13.73 -25.97 16.60
C LEU A 162 -12.91 -27.11 17.18
N VAL A 163 -13.11 -28.33 16.66
CA VAL A 163 -12.26 -29.48 16.99
C VAL A 163 -11.42 -29.80 15.77
N THR A 164 -10.10 -29.74 15.92
CA THR A 164 -9.16 -30.05 14.84
C THR A 164 -8.22 -31.19 15.22
N CYS A 165 -7.68 -31.84 14.20
CA CYS A 165 -6.65 -32.87 14.38
C CYS A 165 -5.53 -32.67 13.37
N ARG A 166 -4.30 -32.67 13.89
CA ARG A 166 -3.07 -32.69 13.11
C ARG A 166 -2.38 -34.03 13.30
N ILE A 167 -2.06 -34.71 12.20
CA ILE A 167 -1.33 -35.97 12.20
C ILE A 167 0.06 -35.71 11.62
N THR A 168 1.09 -35.94 12.42
CA THR A 168 2.48 -36.01 11.96
C THR A 168 2.81 -37.46 11.64
N SER A 169 2.80 -37.83 10.35
CA SER A 169 3.10 -39.19 9.90
C SER A 169 4.60 -39.46 9.72
N LYS A 170 5.42 -38.42 9.74
CA LYS A 170 6.87 -38.52 9.59
C LYS A 170 7.57 -37.39 10.34
N THR A 171 8.65 -37.72 11.05
CA THR A 171 9.51 -36.73 11.72
C THR A 171 10.57 -36.16 10.77
N ARG A 172 10.98 -34.91 11.03
CA ARG A 172 12.09 -34.27 10.28
C ARG A 172 13.43 -34.92 10.63
N MET A 173 13.67 -35.09 11.92
CA MET A 173 14.82 -35.82 12.46
C MET A 173 14.29 -37.14 13.03
N PRO A 174 14.68 -38.30 12.48
CA PRO A 174 14.21 -39.60 12.94
C PRO A 174 14.41 -39.80 14.44
N ASP A 175 13.46 -40.49 15.08
CA ASP A 175 13.51 -40.86 16.50
C ASP A 175 13.65 -39.65 17.46
N THR A 176 13.13 -38.49 17.05
CA THR A 176 13.12 -37.28 17.88
C THR A 176 11.78 -36.57 17.81
N TRP A 177 11.48 -35.81 18.86
CA TRP A 177 10.34 -34.92 18.94
C TRP A 177 10.77 -33.61 19.59
N ALA A 178 10.29 -32.49 19.07
CA ALA A 178 10.49 -31.18 19.65
C ALA A 178 9.30 -30.31 19.25
N ASP A 179 8.91 -29.39 20.11
CA ASP A 179 7.88 -28.42 19.76
C ASP A 179 8.03 -27.12 20.56
N TYR A 180 7.40 -26.06 20.06
CA TYR A 180 7.19 -24.85 20.83
C TYR A 180 5.72 -24.43 20.75
N THR A 181 5.16 -24.05 21.88
CA THR A 181 3.78 -23.59 22.00
C THR A 181 3.74 -22.26 22.73
N VAL A 182 2.91 -21.35 22.26
CA VAL A 182 2.72 -20.03 22.84
C VAL A 182 1.57 -20.08 23.85
N PHE A 183 1.73 -19.43 25.00
CA PHE A 183 0.75 -19.34 26.08
C PHE A 183 0.40 -17.88 26.40
N GLU A 184 0.51 -16.98 25.43
CA GLU A 184 0.14 -15.55 25.49
C GLU A 184 -0.07 -15.05 24.04
N TYR A 185 -1.31 -14.68 23.67
CA TYR A 185 -1.68 -14.23 22.33
C TYR A 185 -2.09 -12.76 22.32
N ASP A 186 -2.40 -12.22 21.14
CA ASP A 186 -3.11 -10.93 20.96
C ASP A 186 -4.60 -11.01 21.34
N SER A 187 -5.06 -12.18 21.79
CA SER A 187 -6.35 -12.40 22.45
C SER A 187 -6.15 -12.99 23.85
N PRO A 188 -7.03 -12.69 24.83
CA PRO A 188 -6.93 -13.23 26.18
C PRO A 188 -7.21 -14.74 26.22
N ILE A 189 -6.54 -15.43 27.13
CA ILE A 189 -6.78 -16.86 27.44
C ILE A 189 -7.43 -16.98 28.81
N VAL A 190 -8.65 -17.50 28.87
CA VAL A 190 -9.32 -17.79 30.14
C VAL A 190 -8.82 -19.12 30.70
N ASN A 191 -8.94 -20.19 29.92
CA ASN A 191 -8.37 -21.50 30.23
C ASN A 191 -7.71 -22.08 28.97
N LEU A 192 -6.58 -22.74 29.15
CA LEU A 192 -5.95 -23.60 28.15
C LEU A 192 -5.28 -24.77 28.88
N LEU A 193 -5.48 -25.99 28.41
CA LEU A 193 -4.85 -27.20 28.89
C LEU A 193 -4.00 -27.78 27.78
N TYR A 194 -2.69 -27.64 27.88
CA TYR A 194 -1.75 -28.26 26.94
C TYR A 194 -1.19 -29.53 27.55
N ALA A 195 -1.35 -30.66 26.86
CA ALA A 195 -0.90 -31.95 27.32
C ALA A 195 -0.09 -32.70 26.25
N VAL A 196 1.02 -33.28 26.66
CA VAL A 196 1.87 -34.12 25.79
C VAL A 196 2.07 -35.47 26.47
N SER A 197 1.56 -36.52 25.84
CA SER A 197 1.80 -37.90 26.23
C SER A 197 3.05 -38.42 25.52
N MET A 198 4.09 -38.76 26.27
CA MET A 198 5.39 -39.21 25.77
C MET A 198 5.63 -40.69 26.08
N PRO A 199 6.19 -41.48 25.15
CA PRO A 199 6.55 -42.86 25.41
C PRO A 199 7.84 -42.92 26.27
N PRO A 200 8.05 -43.99 27.06
CA PRO A 200 9.24 -44.12 27.90
C PRO A 200 10.55 -44.14 27.10
N GLU A 201 10.49 -44.55 25.82
CA GLU A 201 11.63 -44.57 24.91
C GLU A 201 12.07 -43.19 24.42
N LEU A 202 11.17 -42.19 24.45
CA LEU A 202 11.44 -40.83 23.96
C LEU A 202 11.09 -39.78 25.03
N PRO A 203 11.82 -39.71 26.15
CA PRO A 203 11.52 -38.75 27.21
C PRO A 203 11.85 -37.31 26.78
N ILE A 204 11.13 -36.33 27.35
CA ILE A 204 11.49 -34.91 27.21
C ILE A 204 12.83 -34.67 27.91
N ARG A 205 13.81 -34.16 27.17
CA ARG A 205 15.16 -33.82 27.64
C ARG A 205 15.25 -32.37 28.11
N SER A 206 14.59 -31.48 27.38
CA SER A 206 14.57 -30.05 27.67
C SER A 206 13.13 -29.57 27.77
N ARG A 207 12.83 -28.84 28.85
CA ARG A 207 11.55 -28.18 29.08
C ARG A 207 11.81 -26.79 29.64
N VAL A 208 11.45 -25.76 28.88
CA VAL A 208 11.72 -24.38 29.25
C VAL A 208 10.49 -23.52 29.03
N LEU A 209 10.09 -22.77 30.06
CA LEU A 209 9.07 -21.72 29.96
C LEU A 209 9.81 -20.37 29.84
N ARG A 210 9.65 -19.66 28.72
CA ARG A 210 10.22 -18.32 28.50
C ARG A 210 9.18 -17.25 28.74
N ALA A 211 9.64 -16.08 29.18
CA ALA A 211 8.83 -14.90 29.51
C ALA A 211 7.58 -15.25 30.37
N PRO A 212 7.75 -15.97 31.50
CA PRO A 212 6.61 -16.38 32.30
C PRO A 212 5.84 -15.19 32.85
N ILE A 213 4.52 -15.21 32.70
CA ILE A 213 3.59 -14.35 33.42
C ILE A 213 3.31 -15.02 34.76
N SER A 214 3.48 -14.25 35.84
CA SER A 214 3.34 -14.79 37.19
C SER A 214 1.95 -15.40 37.41
N ASN A 215 1.91 -16.61 37.99
CA ASN A 215 0.71 -17.34 38.38
C ASN A 215 -0.25 -17.75 37.24
N THR A 216 0.19 -17.80 35.98
CA THR A 216 -0.68 -18.21 34.87
C THR A 216 -0.47 -19.64 34.41
N VAL A 217 0.70 -20.26 34.67
CA VAL A 217 1.04 -21.62 34.23
C VAL A 217 1.32 -22.53 35.42
N ALA A 218 0.64 -23.67 35.48
CA ALA A 218 0.93 -24.77 36.40
C ALA A 218 1.32 -26.03 35.62
N TYR A 219 2.38 -26.71 36.06
CA TYR A 219 2.87 -27.95 35.44
C TYR A 219 2.61 -29.16 36.35
N ALA A 220 2.18 -30.26 35.74
CA ALA A 220 2.05 -31.57 36.38
C ALA A 220 2.52 -32.69 35.45
N GLU A 221 2.91 -33.82 36.04
CA GLU A 221 3.16 -35.06 35.31
C GLU A 221 2.48 -36.25 35.96
N SER A 222 2.07 -37.21 35.14
CA SER A 222 1.50 -38.47 35.61
C SER A 222 1.92 -39.63 34.73
N ARG A 223 1.92 -40.84 35.31
CA ARG A 223 2.18 -42.09 34.58
C ARG A 223 0.88 -42.69 34.10
N GLN A 224 0.83 -43.05 32.82
CA GLN A 224 -0.30 -43.74 32.22
C GLN A 224 -0.16 -45.27 32.40
N PRO A 225 -1.27 -46.04 32.36
CA PRO A 225 -1.23 -47.50 32.58
C PRO A 225 -0.34 -48.28 31.59
N ASP A 226 -0.10 -47.72 30.41
CA ASP A 226 0.76 -48.26 29.36
C ASP A 226 2.24 -47.87 29.50
N GLY A 227 2.60 -47.18 30.59
CA GLY A 227 3.98 -46.76 30.90
C GLY A 227 4.38 -45.40 30.32
N ARG A 228 3.51 -44.75 29.54
CA ARG A 228 3.73 -43.39 29.01
C ARG A 228 3.72 -42.36 30.14
N THR A 229 4.36 -41.21 29.89
CA THR A 229 4.32 -40.05 30.80
C THR A 229 3.47 -38.96 30.17
N LEU A 230 2.39 -38.58 30.85
CA LEU A 230 1.57 -37.44 30.46
C LEU A 230 2.11 -36.20 31.17
N HIS A 231 2.60 -35.25 30.38
CA HIS A 231 3.01 -33.94 30.82
C HIS A 231 1.88 -32.95 30.58
N THR A 232 1.49 -32.17 31.58
CA THR A 232 0.33 -31.29 31.50
C THR A 232 0.68 -29.89 31.99
N TRP A 233 0.32 -28.89 31.20
CA TRP A 233 0.42 -27.47 31.52
C TRP A 233 -0.98 -26.87 31.52
N THR A 234 -1.43 -26.47 32.71
CA THR A 234 -2.68 -25.73 32.87
C THR A 234 -2.36 -24.25 32.84
N VAL A 235 -2.87 -23.56 31.82
CA VAL A 235 -2.70 -22.14 31.57
C VAL A 235 -4.03 -21.45 31.88
N ARG A 236 -3.99 -20.41 32.72
CA ARG A 236 -5.21 -19.72 33.16
C ARG A 236 -5.01 -18.22 33.24
N ASN A 237 -6.05 -17.49 32.87
CA ASN A 237 -6.15 -16.03 33.02
C ASN A 237 -4.93 -15.29 32.44
N VAL A 238 -4.49 -15.67 31.25
CA VAL A 238 -3.41 -14.94 30.57
C VAL A 238 -4.03 -13.73 29.87
N PRO A 239 -3.59 -12.50 30.20
CA PRO A 239 -4.04 -11.32 29.48
C PRO A 239 -3.54 -11.36 28.02
N GLN A 240 -4.24 -10.68 27.13
CA GLN A 240 -3.70 -10.44 25.80
C GLN A 240 -2.43 -9.60 25.88
N MET A 241 -1.50 -9.88 24.99
CA MET A 241 -0.41 -8.97 24.67
C MET A 241 -0.86 -7.96 23.62
N PHE A 242 -0.16 -6.83 23.52
CA PHE A 242 -0.41 -5.82 22.51
C PHE A 242 0.77 -5.73 21.56
N PRO A 243 0.62 -6.09 20.27
CA PRO A 243 1.71 -6.00 19.31
C PRO A 243 2.23 -4.57 19.20
N GLU A 244 3.53 -4.34 19.20
CA GLU A 244 4.13 -3.02 18.99
C GLU A 244 4.71 -2.93 17.57
N PRO A 245 4.64 -1.77 16.88
CA PRO A 245 5.27 -1.60 15.58
C PRO A 245 6.75 -1.99 15.63
N ASP A 246 7.22 -2.74 14.63
CA ASP A 246 8.61 -3.18 14.49
C ASP A 246 9.16 -3.93 15.73
N MET A 247 8.30 -4.67 16.46
CA MET A 247 8.75 -5.62 17.49
C MET A 247 9.24 -6.94 16.87
N PRO A 248 10.11 -7.71 17.55
CA PRO A 248 10.45 -9.05 17.11
C PRO A 248 9.21 -9.97 17.02
N PRO A 249 9.27 -11.08 16.26
CA PRO A 249 8.15 -12.01 16.13
C PRO A 249 7.55 -12.43 17.46
N LEU A 250 6.22 -12.37 17.55
CA LEU A 250 5.43 -12.56 18.77
C LEU A 250 5.95 -13.70 19.66
N TYR A 251 6.05 -14.89 19.08
CA TYR A 251 6.44 -16.12 19.79
C TYR A 251 7.80 -15.99 20.50
N THR A 252 8.69 -15.09 20.08
CA THR A 252 9.99 -14.89 20.74
C THR A 252 9.94 -13.99 21.96
N GLN A 253 8.89 -13.19 22.11
CA GLN A 253 8.79 -12.12 23.11
C GLN A 253 7.80 -12.42 24.25
N VAL A 254 6.90 -13.37 24.05
CA VAL A 254 5.79 -13.68 24.96
C VAL A 254 5.96 -14.99 25.70
N GLN A 255 5.08 -15.24 26.67
CA GLN A 255 5.05 -16.49 27.43
C GLN A 255 4.94 -17.69 26.48
N ARG A 256 5.97 -18.54 26.46
CA ARG A 256 5.99 -19.74 25.61
C ARG A 256 6.66 -20.92 26.28
N LEU A 257 6.18 -22.11 25.95
CA LEU A 257 6.77 -23.37 26.34
C LEU A 257 7.58 -23.95 25.16
N ILE A 258 8.81 -24.33 25.45
CA ILE A 258 9.72 -24.96 24.49
C ILE A 258 10.09 -26.33 25.03
N LEU A 259 9.83 -27.37 24.24
CA LEU A 259 10.03 -28.77 24.60
C LEU A 259 10.92 -29.46 23.57
N SER A 260 11.80 -30.34 24.02
CA SER A 260 12.61 -31.17 23.13
C SER A 260 13.00 -32.49 23.78
N SER A 261 12.94 -33.57 23.00
CA SER A 261 13.52 -34.87 23.33
C SER A 261 14.97 -35.00 22.86
N ILE A 262 15.54 -33.96 22.22
CA ILE A 262 16.90 -33.96 21.70
C ILE A 262 17.85 -33.57 22.84
N ASP A 263 18.97 -34.29 22.97
CA ASP A 263 19.91 -34.11 24.08
C ASP A 263 20.62 -32.75 24.03
N ASP A 264 21.13 -32.33 22.87
CA ASP A 264 21.86 -31.07 22.69
C ASP A 264 21.93 -30.63 21.21
N TRP A 265 22.40 -29.40 20.96
CA TRP A 265 22.64 -28.89 19.62
C TRP A 265 23.70 -29.68 18.83
N ARG A 266 24.68 -30.29 19.51
CA ARG A 266 25.69 -31.14 18.86
C ARG A 266 25.05 -32.36 18.20
N THR A 267 23.97 -32.87 18.77
CA THR A 267 23.17 -33.97 18.23
C THR A 267 22.49 -33.57 16.93
N VAL A 268 21.89 -32.38 16.87
CA VAL A 268 21.32 -31.82 15.64
C VAL A 268 22.40 -31.62 14.56
N SER A 269 23.57 -31.10 14.96
CA SER A 269 24.72 -30.88 14.06
C SER A 269 25.22 -32.19 13.44
N ARG A 270 25.39 -33.25 14.24
CA ARG A 270 25.81 -34.58 13.75
C ARG A 270 24.75 -35.22 12.86
N TRP A 271 23.47 -35.06 13.19
CA TRP A 271 22.38 -35.55 12.36
C TRP A 271 22.41 -34.89 10.98
N TYR A 272 22.49 -33.56 10.94
CA TYR A 272 22.52 -32.84 9.67
C TYR A 272 23.79 -33.13 8.85
N TRP A 273 24.94 -33.35 9.50
CA TRP A 273 26.15 -33.82 8.84
C TRP A 273 25.91 -35.16 8.12
N LYS A 274 25.37 -36.15 8.84
CA LYS A 274 25.08 -37.48 8.29
C LYS A 274 24.03 -37.45 7.18
N LEU A 275 23.09 -36.53 7.26
CA LEU A 275 22.08 -36.32 6.22
C LEU A 275 22.71 -35.80 4.92
N CYS A 276 23.65 -34.86 5.01
CA CYS A 276 24.31 -34.25 3.85
C CYS A 276 25.44 -35.11 3.26
N GLU A 277 26.14 -35.92 4.07
CA GLU A 277 27.33 -36.67 3.67
C GLU A 277 27.17 -37.53 2.40
N PRO A 278 26.08 -38.31 2.22
CA PRO A 278 25.90 -39.12 1.02
C PRO A 278 25.85 -38.29 -0.26
N ALA A 279 25.12 -37.17 -0.24
CA ALA A 279 24.98 -36.27 -1.38
C ALA A 279 26.29 -35.53 -1.71
N LEU A 280 27.06 -35.15 -0.68
CA LEU A 280 28.36 -34.50 -0.83
C LEU A 280 29.42 -35.41 -1.46
N ALA A 281 29.34 -36.72 -1.25
CA ALA A 281 30.28 -37.69 -1.80
C ALA A 281 30.11 -37.95 -3.31
N LYS A 282 28.99 -37.49 -3.91
CA LYS A 282 28.64 -37.73 -5.32
C LYS A 282 29.25 -36.68 -6.24
N THR A 283 30.58 -36.61 -6.28
CA THR A 283 31.32 -35.69 -7.15
C THR A 283 31.66 -36.34 -8.50
N THR A 284 31.89 -35.54 -9.54
CA THR A 284 32.32 -36.02 -10.87
C THR A 284 33.67 -35.40 -11.30
N PRO A 285 34.40 -36.01 -12.26
CA PRO A 285 35.64 -35.43 -12.80
C PRO A 285 35.47 -34.01 -13.39
N GLU A 286 34.33 -33.72 -14.01
CA GLU A 286 34.02 -32.40 -14.61
C GLU A 286 33.92 -31.30 -13.54
N MET A 287 33.47 -31.65 -12.33
CA MET A 287 33.48 -30.74 -11.19
C MET A 287 34.91 -30.38 -10.79
N GLN A 288 35.82 -31.37 -10.74
CA GLN A 288 37.24 -31.13 -10.43
C GLN A 288 37.90 -30.26 -11.50
N GLU A 289 37.65 -30.54 -12.77
CA GLU A 289 38.16 -29.73 -13.89
C GLU A 289 37.65 -28.29 -13.80
N THR A 290 36.37 -28.11 -13.44
CA THR A 290 35.80 -26.78 -13.22
C THR A 290 36.48 -26.06 -12.06
N VAL A 291 36.71 -26.73 -10.93
CA VAL A 291 37.44 -26.16 -9.80
C VAL A 291 38.86 -25.75 -10.21
N ASN A 292 39.61 -26.64 -10.86
CA ASN A 292 40.97 -26.38 -11.33
C ASN A 292 41.02 -25.15 -12.25
N ARG A 293 40.03 -25.01 -13.14
CA ARG A 293 39.90 -23.85 -14.03
C ARG A 293 39.56 -22.57 -13.28
N LEU A 294 38.63 -22.61 -12.33
CA LEU A 294 38.24 -21.44 -11.55
C LEU A 294 39.41 -20.89 -10.71
N ILE A 295 40.26 -21.77 -10.18
CA ILE A 295 41.35 -21.40 -9.27
C ILE A 295 42.73 -21.28 -9.95
N ALA A 296 42.83 -21.48 -11.26
CA ALA A 296 44.12 -21.54 -11.98
C ALA A 296 45.02 -20.33 -11.70
N ASP A 297 44.43 -19.13 -11.65
CA ASP A 297 45.14 -17.87 -11.38
C ASP A 297 44.97 -17.34 -9.96
N ALA A 298 44.35 -18.12 -9.06
CA ALA A 298 44.08 -17.69 -7.69
C ALA A 298 45.30 -17.90 -6.79
N THR A 299 45.80 -16.80 -6.21
CA THR A 299 47.05 -16.79 -5.43
C THR A 299 46.84 -16.97 -3.93
N THR A 300 45.63 -16.68 -3.43
CA THR A 300 45.31 -16.76 -1.99
C THR A 300 44.13 -17.69 -1.73
N ARG A 301 44.04 -18.21 -0.49
CA ARG A 301 42.89 -19.02 -0.04
C ARG A 301 41.56 -18.27 -0.24
N ASP A 302 41.51 -16.99 0.13
CA ASP A 302 40.29 -16.19 0.02
C ASP A 302 39.91 -15.89 -1.43
N GLU A 303 40.89 -15.75 -2.32
CA GLU A 303 40.63 -15.63 -3.76
C GLU A 303 40.03 -16.92 -4.33
N LYS A 304 40.56 -18.09 -3.95
CA LYS A 304 39.98 -19.40 -4.32
C LYS A 304 38.53 -19.51 -3.84
N ILE A 305 38.27 -19.15 -2.57
CA ILE A 305 36.93 -19.16 -1.98
C ILE A 305 35.98 -18.26 -2.78
N ARG A 306 36.36 -16.99 -3.02
CA ARG A 306 35.52 -16.03 -3.76
C ARG A 306 35.19 -16.52 -5.17
N ARG A 307 36.17 -17.06 -5.91
CA ARG A 307 35.94 -17.55 -7.29
C ARG A 307 35.00 -18.76 -7.33
N ILE A 308 35.15 -19.70 -6.40
CA ILE A 308 34.27 -20.88 -6.29
C ILE A 308 32.87 -20.47 -5.82
N PHE A 309 32.79 -19.60 -4.81
CA PHE A 309 31.52 -19.03 -4.34
C PHE A 309 30.76 -18.34 -5.48
N LYS A 310 31.43 -17.45 -6.23
CA LYS A 310 30.85 -16.75 -7.37
C LYS A 310 30.29 -17.73 -8.41
N PHE A 311 31.03 -18.81 -8.70
CA PHE A 311 30.53 -19.84 -9.61
C PHE A 311 29.23 -20.47 -9.10
N VAL A 312 29.16 -20.87 -7.83
CA VAL A 312 27.93 -21.48 -7.30
C VAL A 312 26.80 -20.48 -7.15
N SER A 313 27.09 -19.24 -6.72
CA SER A 313 26.08 -18.19 -6.59
C SER A 313 25.47 -17.84 -7.94
N GLN A 314 26.28 -17.63 -8.98
CA GLN A 314 25.84 -17.03 -10.24
C GLN A 314 25.60 -18.01 -11.40
N HIS A 315 26.24 -19.18 -11.39
CA HIS A 315 26.09 -20.18 -12.46
C HIS A 315 25.22 -21.37 -12.07
N ILE A 316 24.72 -21.40 -10.84
CA ILE A 316 23.74 -22.39 -10.37
C ILE A 316 22.49 -21.62 -9.96
N ARG A 317 21.42 -21.75 -10.72
CA ARG A 317 20.19 -20.99 -10.49
C ARG A 317 19.52 -21.40 -9.18
N TYR A 318 19.15 -20.43 -8.35
CA TYR A 318 18.38 -20.65 -7.13
C TYR A 318 16.91 -20.89 -7.48
N MET A 319 16.57 -22.16 -7.66
CA MET A 319 15.23 -22.62 -8.00
C MET A 319 15.16 -24.12 -7.76
N GLY A 320 14.00 -24.63 -7.35
CA GLY A 320 13.80 -26.06 -7.34
C GLY A 320 12.42 -26.49 -6.88
N LEU A 321 12.15 -27.75 -7.16
CA LEU A 321 11.03 -28.48 -6.61
C LEU A 321 11.54 -29.27 -5.41
N THR A 322 10.74 -29.31 -4.34
CA THR A 322 11.04 -30.23 -3.23
C THR A 322 10.56 -31.63 -3.64
N THR A 323 11.51 -32.50 -3.98
CA THR A 323 11.29 -33.88 -4.44
C THR A 323 11.98 -34.92 -3.55
N GLU A 324 12.64 -34.45 -2.51
CA GLU A 324 13.34 -35.28 -1.54
C GLU A 324 12.37 -36.19 -0.77
N GLU A 325 12.88 -37.32 -0.26
CA GLU A 325 12.06 -38.34 0.39
C GLU A 325 12.45 -38.59 1.85
N THR A 326 13.73 -38.52 2.23
CA THR A 326 14.26 -38.83 3.57
C THR A 326 13.91 -37.76 4.60
N ALA A 327 14.22 -36.50 4.32
CA ALA A 327 13.95 -35.34 5.17
C ALA A 327 13.67 -34.10 4.30
N PRO A 328 12.49 -34.05 3.64
CA PRO A 328 12.15 -33.00 2.67
C PRO A 328 12.32 -31.59 3.23
N GLY A 329 13.09 -30.73 2.56
CA GLY A 329 13.42 -29.40 3.07
C GLY A 329 14.78 -29.29 3.77
N TYR A 330 15.36 -30.41 4.24
CA TYR A 330 16.67 -30.45 4.91
C TYR A 330 17.73 -31.17 4.09
N GLU A 331 17.42 -32.34 3.50
CA GLU A 331 18.43 -33.09 2.75
C GLU A 331 18.74 -32.43 1.40
N PRO A 332 20.02 -32.25 1.03
CA PRO A 332 20.38 -31.77 -0.29
C PRO A 332 20.31 -32.90 -1.33
N HIS A 333 20.04 -32.54 -2.58
CA HIS A 333 20.28 -33.42 -3.72
C HIS A 333 21.76 -33.74 -3.89
N GLU A 334 22.07 -34.82 -4.61
CA GLU A 334 23.44 -35.16 -4.99
C GLU A 334 24.14 -33.97 -5.66
N VAL A 335 25.35 -33.63 -5.23
CA VAL A 335 26.04 -32.42 -5.75
C VAL A 335 26.33 -32.49 -7.25
N SER A 336 26.50 -33.69 -7.81
CA SER A 336 26.58 -33.94 -9.25
C SER A 336 25.31 -33.51 -9.99
N VAL A 337 24.13 -33.77 -9.42
CA VAL A 337 22.83 -33.41 -10.01
C VAL A 337 22.68 -31.89 -10.02
N THR A 338 22.89 -31.22 -8.88
CA THR A 338 22.84 -29.75 -8.79
C THR A 338 23.84 -29.10 -9.74
N PHE A 339 25.07 -29.64 -9.81
CA PHE A 339 26.08 -29.18 -10.75
C PHE A 339 25.59 -29.34 -12.20
N ASN A 340 25.23 -30.55 -12.62
CA ASN A 340 24.86 -30.84 -14.01
C ASN A 340 23.60 -30.10 -14.47
N ASN A 341 22.60 -30.00 -13.60
CA ASN A 341 21.33 -29.32 -13.88
C ASN A 341 21.46 -27.80 -13.88
N ARG A 342 22.52 -27.25 -13.25
CA ARG A 342 22.76 -25.81 -13.08
C ARG A 342 21.62 -25.10 -12.32
N TYR A 343 20.92 -25.81 -11.44
CA TYR A 343 19.96 -25.21 -10.51
C TYR A 343 19.85 -26.03 -9.22
N GLY A 344 19.37 -25.39 -8.15
CA GLY A 344 19.05 -26.04 -6.88
C GLY A 344 18.50 -25.03 -5.86
N VAL A 345 17.98 -25.54 -4.73
CA VAL A 345 17.52 -24.71 -3.61
C VAL A 345 18.65 -24.49 -2.58
N CYS A 346 18.35 -23.98 -1.38
CA CYS A 346 19.38 -23.43 -0.49
C CYS A 346 20.37 -24.48 -0.01
N ARG A 347 19.83 -25.63 0.45
CA ARG A 347 20.60 -26.81 0.83
C ARG A 347 21.43 -27.38 -0.32
N ASP A 348 20.90 -27.41 -1.54
CA ASP A 348 21.60 -27.93 -2.72
C ASP A 348 22.81 -27.05 -3.09
N LYS A 349 22.59 -25.73 -3.17
CA LYS A 349 23.66 -24.77 -3.47
C LYS A 349 24.71 -24.76 -2.36
N ALA A 350 24.31 -24.81 -1.10
CA ALA A 350 25.23 -24.92 0.03
C ALA A 350 26.06 -26.21 -0.02
N ALA A 351 25.43 -27.36 -0.32
CA ALA A 351 26.12 -28.64 -0.44
C ALA A 351 27.10 -28.66 -1.64
N LEU A 352 26.68 -28.13 -2.79
CA LEU A 352 27.55 -28.00 -3.96
C LEU A 352 28.75 -27.11 -3.66
N LEU A 353 28.56 -25.96 -3.00
CA LEU A 353 29.65 -25.08 -2.60
C LEU A 353 30.63 -25.79 -1.66
N VAL A 354 30.14 -26.56 -0.69
CA VAL A 354 30.98 -27.38 0.18
C VAL A 354 31.83 -28.36 -0.62
N ALA A 355 31.23 -29.10 -1.57
CA ALA A 355 31.94 -30.08 -2.37
C ALA A 355 33.05 -29.42 -3.21
N LEU A 356 32.75 -28.32 -3.92
CA LEU A 356 33.72 -27.63 -4.77
C LEU A 356 34.87 -26.98 -3.96
N LEU A 357 34.58 -26.45 -2.76
CA LEU A 357 35.62 -25.93 -1.86
C LEU A 357 36.55 -27.04 -1.36
N ARG A 358 36.01 -28.22 -1.01
CA ARG A 358 36.82 -29.38 -0.61
C ARG A 358 37.71 -29.89 -1.73
N MET A 359 37.23 -29.86 -2.98
CA MET A 359 38.02 -30.20 -4.18
C MET A 359 39.16 -29.20 -4.46
N ALA A 360 39.13 -28.02 -3.82
CA ALA A 360 40.20 -27.03 -3.81
C ALA A 360 41.06 -27.06 -2.54
N ASP A 361 41.02 -28.16 -1.78
CA ASP A 361 41.71 -28.39 -0.50
C ASP A 361 41.31 -27.39 0.61
N ILE A 362 40.08 -26.88 0.58
CA ILE A 362 39.54 -25.98 1.61
C ILE A 362 38.48 -26.73 2.44
N PRO A 363 38.75 -27.00 3.74
CA PRO A 363 37.76 -27.59 4.63
C PRO A 363 36.51 -26.71 4.71
N ALA A 364 35.37 -27.28 4.29
CA ALA A 364 34.08 -26.61 4.23
C ALA A 364 32.97 -27.49 4.80
N TYR A 365 31.91 -26.87 5.33
CA TYR A 365 30.84 -27.51 6.08
C TYR A 365 29.46 -26.97 5.66
N PRO A 366 28.44 -27.83 5.52
CA PRO A 366 27.06 -27.38 5.45
C PRO A 366 26.64 -26.69 6.76
N VAL A 367 25.76 -25.71 6.68
CA VAL A 367 25.27 -24.95 7.84
C VAL A 367 23.76 -24.80 7.74
N LEU A 368 23.06 -25.07 8.85
CA LEU A 368 21.67 -24.64 9.01
C LEU A 368 21.64 -23.25 9.63
N ILE A 369 20.79 -22.37 9.11
CA ILE A 369 20.61 -21.01 9.66
C ILE A 369 19.12 -20.68 9.75
N HIS A 370 18.72 -20.02 10.83
CA HIS A 370 17.37 -19.48 10.97
C HIS A 370 17.38 -18.02 10.49
N ALA A 371 16.96 -17.81 9.24
CA ALA A 371 16.84 -16.49 8.62
C ALA A 371 15.63 -15.74 9.21
N GLY A 372 15.79 -15.24 10.44
CA GLY A 372 14.76 -14.54 11.21
C GLY A 372 15.20 -14.29 12.65
N ALA A 373 14.25 -14.26 13.58
CA ALA A 373 14.60 -14.08 14.99
C ALA A 373 15.56 -15.18 15.49
N ARG A 374 16.38 -14.85 16.50
CA ARG A 374 17.30 -15.81 17.10
C ARG A 374 16.52 -16.97 17.73
N MET A 375 17.02 -18.18 17.51
CA MET A 375 16.50 -19.38 18.16
C MET A 375 16.92 -19.38 19.63
N ASP A 376 16.17 -20.13 20.45
CA ASP A 376 16.53 -20.32 21.85
C ASP A 376 17.84 -21.12 21.97
N PRO A 377 18.89 -20.58 22.59
CA PRO A 377 20.19 -21.27 22.63
C PRO A 377 20.18 -22.50 23.55
N ASP A 378 19.24 -22.60 24.49
CA ASP A 378 19.27 -23.63 25.54
C ASP A 378 18.48 -24.88 25.15
N VAL A 379 17.56 -24.79 24.20
CA VAL A 379 16.67 -25.90 23.82
C VAL A 379 16.89 -26.30 22.36
N PRO A 380 17.45 -27.51 22.09
CA PRO A 380 17.70 -27.95 20.73
C PRO A 380 16.39 -28.27 20.01
N ILE A 381 16.07 -27.47 19.00
CA ILE A 381 14.94 -27.69 18.09
C ILE A 381 15.44 -27.59 16.64
N PRO A 382 15.18 -28.57 15.77
CA PRO A 382 15.74 -28.59 14.42
C PRO A 382 14.94 -27.71 13.42
N TYR A 383 14.18 -26.71 13.87
CA TYR A 383 13.31 -25.86 13.03
C TYR A 383 14.06 -24.70 12.36
N PHE A 384 15.11 -25.03 11.61
CA PHE A 384 15.78 -24.08 10.71
C PHE A 384 14.99 -23.92 9.41
N ASN A 385 15.11 -22.75 8.77
CA ASN A 385 14.38 -22.41 7.55
C ASN A 385 15.28 -22.13 6.33
N HIS A 386 16.61 -22.14 6.51
CA HIS A 386 17.58 -21.85 5.46
C HIS A 386 18.90 -22.61 5.65
N ALA A 387 19.70 -22.72 4.58
CA ALA A 387 20.98 -23.43 4.60
C ALA A 387 22.07 -22.64 3.84
N VAL A 388 23.27 -22.61 4.42
CA VAL A 388 24.45 -21.86 3.95
C VAL A 388 25.71 -22.73 4.10
N THR A 389 26.89 -22.18 3.78
CA THR A 389 28.19 -22.87 3.88
C THR A 389 29.11 -22.16 4.87
N ALA A 390 29.96 -22.91 5.55
CA ALA A 390 31.04 -22.37 6.39
C ALA A 390 32.41 -22.95 5.98
N VAL A 391 33.46 -22.15 6.15
CA VAL A 391 34.87 -22.60 6.20
C VAL A 391 35.54 -22.05 7.45
N ASP A 392 36.60 -22.70 7.91
CA ASP A 392 37.32 -22.23 9.10
C ASP A 392 38.09 -20.92 8.83
N ARG A 393 38.11 -19.99 9.78
CA ARG A 393 38.93 -18.76 9.68
C ARG A 393 40.36 -19.01 10.22
N PRO A 394 41.41 -18.46 9.59
CA PRO A 394 42.76 -18.44 10.17
C PRO A 394 42.74 -17.59 11.46
N GLY A 395 42.61 -18.23 12.63
CA GLY A 395 42.44 -17.56 13.92
C GLY A 395 41.26 -18.05 14.78
N GLY A 396 40.43 -18.96 14.24
CA GLY A 396 39.28 -19.54 14.95
C GLY A 396 37.95 -18.93 14.49
N GLY A 397 36.86 -19.70 14.65
CA GLY A 397 35.53 -19.35 14.15
C GLY A 397 35.36 -19.65 12.66
N TYR A 398 34.26 -19.16 12.09
CA TYR A 398 33.79 -19.55 10.75
C TYR A 398 33.64 -18.33 9.83
N LEU A 399 34.02 -18.50 8.56
CA LEU A 399 33.60 -17.63 7.46
C LEU A 399 32.34 -18.25 6.85
N LEU A 400 31.20 -17.62 7.08
CA LEU A 400 29.93 -18.01 6.49
C LEU A 400 29.82 -17.53 5.05
N MET A 401 29.07 -18.27 4.24
CA MET A 401 28.83 -18.01 2.82
C MET A 401 27.41 -18.44 2.44
N ASP A 402 26.60 -17.53 1.90
CA ASP A 402 25.28 -17.83 1.36
C ASP A 402 25.29 -17.75 -0.18
N PRO A 403 25.35 -18.89 -0.89
CA PRO A 403 25.35 -18.90 -2.35
C PRO A 403 23.97 -18.69 -2.97
N THR A 404 22.90 -18.50 -2.19
CA THR A 404 21.52 -18.47 -2.72
C THR A 404 21.12 -17.12 -3.28
N ASP A 405 21.73 -16.05 -2.78
CA ASP A 405 21.58 -14.72 -3.34
C ASP A 405 22.51 -14.57 -4.55
N GLU A 406 21.93 -14.55 -5.75
CA GLU A 406 22.67 -14.44 -7.01
C GLU A 406 23.18 -13.01 -7.25
N ASN A 407 22.68 -12.03 -6.48
CA ASN A 407 22.96 -10.62 -6.65
C ASN A 407 23.91 -10.10 -5.56
N THR A 408 24.24 -10.88 -4.52
CA THR A 408 25.14 -10.39 -3.47
C THR A 408 26.59 -10.34 -3.95
N ARG A 409 27.29 -9.25 -3.62
CA ARG A 409 28.77 -9.18 -3.65
C ARG A 409 29.38 -9.87 -2.44
N ASP A 410 28.70 -9.77 -1.31
CA ASP A 410 29.24 -10.25 -0.05
C ASP A 410 29.02 -11.75 0.05
N LEU A 411 30.07 -12.47 0.44
CA LEU A 411 30.02 -13.90 0.72
C LEU A 411 28.87 -14.25 1.66
N PHE A 412 28.65 -13.42 2.68
CA PHE A 412 27.56 -13.54 3.63
C PHE A 412 26.80 -12.21 3.68
N PRO A 413 25.59 -12.15 3.11
CA PRO A 413 24.79 -10.93 3.07
C PRO A 413 24.45 -10.41 4.47
N ALA A 414 24.49 -9.09 4.64
CA ALA A 414 24.29 -8.45 5.93
C ALA A 414 22.88 -8.65 6.53
N TYR A 415 21.88 -9.02 5.74
CA TYR A 415 20.54 -9.37 6.26
C TYR A 415 20.51 -10.69 7.07
N LEU A 416 21.57 -11.51 6.99
CA LEU A 416 21.76 -12.70 7.82
C LEU A 416 22.64 -12.45 9.05
N CYS A 417 22.92 -11.20 9.41
CA CYS A 417 23.62 -10.85 10.66
C CYS A 417 22.73 -11.09 11.89
N ASN A 418 23.36 -11.31 13.06
CA ASN A 418 22.65 -11.56 14.33
C ASN A 418 21.63 -12.71 14.27
N ARG A 419 21.89 -13.75 13.47
CA ARG A 419 21.02 -14.92 13.27
C ARG A 419 21.64 -16.17 13.88
N SER A 420 20.79 -17.08 14.36
CA SER A 420 21.22 -18.37 14.90
C SER A 420 21.60 -19.32 13.77
N TYR A 421 22.80 -19.90 13.83
CA TYR A 421 23.28 -20.89 12.87
C TYR A 421 23.94 -22.09 13.55
N LEU A 422 23.94 -23.23 12.86
CA LEU A 422 24.49 -24.49 13.32
C LEU A 422 25.34 -25.12 12.22
N VAL A 423 26.65 -25.24 12.46
CA VAL A 423 27.59 -25.87 11.52
C VAL A 423 27.46 -27.40 11.62
N ALA A 424 27.29 -28.08 10.50
CA ALA A 424 27.23 -29.53 10.44
C ALA A 424 28.65 -30.11 10.54
N ARG A 425 28.95 -30.81 11.64
CA ARG A 425 30.27 -31.42 11.86
C ARG A 425 30.13 -32.88 12.31
N PRO A 426 31.08 -33.78 11.93
CA PRO A 426 31.08 -35.16 12.43
C PRO A 426 31.10 -35.26 13.95
N GLU A 427 31.80 -34.33 14.62
CA GLU A 427 31.95 -34.27 16.07
C GLU A 427 30.75 -33.55 16.74
N GLY A 428 30.01 -32.75 15.95
CA GLY A 428 28.92 -31.90 16.38
C GLY A 428 29.37 -30.52 16.87
N GLU A 429 28.55 -29.50 16.59
CA GLU A 429 28.75 -28.10 16.99
C GLU A 429 27.58 -27.57 17.83
N THR A 430 27.81 -26.50 18.58
CA THR A 430 26.79 -25.75 19.32
C THR A 430 26.06 -24.73 18.44
N LEU A 431 24.91 -24.22 18.90
CA LEU A 431 24.24 -23.12 18.22
C LEU A 431 25.08 -21.84 18.37
N LEU A 432 25.37 -21.17 17.27
CA LEU A 432 26.17 -19.95 17.21
C LEU A 432 25.33 -18.78 16.67
N VAL A 433 25.85 -17.57 16.80
CA VAL A 433 25.21 -16.34 16.30
C VAL A 433 26.13 -15.66 15.30
N SER A 434 25.61 -15.27 14.14
CA SER A 434 26.37 -14.59 13.10
C SER A 434 26.74 -13.16 13.50
N ASP A 435 27.92 -12.71 13.05
CA ASP A 435 28.48 -11.39 13.35
C ASP A 435 27.55 -10.24 12.88
N VAL A 436 27.51 -9.13 13.62
CA VAL A 436 26.92 -7.86 13.17
C VAL A 436 28.01 -7.00 12.55
N TYR A 437 27.84 -6.62 11.29
CA TYR A 437 28.78 -5.76 10.59
C TYR A 437 28.66 -4.30 11.05
N PRO A 438 29.73 -3.50 11.05
CA PRO A 438 29.64 -2.06 11.27
C PRO A 438 28.78 -1.36 10.20
N ALA A 439 28.14 -0.24 10.55
CA ALA A 439 27.33 0.54 9.62
C ALA A 439 28.12 1.03 8.39
N GLU A 440 29.43 1.27 8.57
CA GLU A 440 30.37 1.69 7.55
C GLU A 440 30.57 0.67 6.42
N ASN A 441 30.29 -0.61 6.68
CA ASN A 441 30.34 -1.65 5.65
C ASN A 441 29.06 -1.66 4.79
N ASN A 442 28.04 -0.90 5.19
CA ASN A 442 26.68 -0.89 4.68
C ASN A 442 26.26 0.53 4.27
N LEU A 443 27.13 1.29 3.61
CA LEU A 443 26.90 2.70 3.27
C LEU A 443 26.27 2.90 1.89
N ALA A 444 25.43 3.92 1.78
CA ALA A 444 25.19 4.62 0.53
C ALA A 444 26.04 5.90 0.54
N ARG A 445 27.05 5.97 -0.32
CA ARG A 445 27.90 7.15 -0.50
C ARG A 445 27.40 7.97 -1.67
N ILE A 446 27.14 9.25 -1.48
CA ILE A 446 26.56 10.12 -2.49
C ILE A 446 27.45 11.36 -2.66
N GLU A 447 27.87 11.62 -3.89
CA GLU A 447 28.59 12.83 -4.26
C GLU A 447 27.74 13.60 -5.26
N THR A 448 27.37 14.84 -4.97
CA THR A 448 26.53 15.66 -5.85
C THR A 448 27.23 16.97 -6.21
N ASP A 449 27.56 17.14 -7.49
CA ASP A 449 28.03 18.39 -8.05
C ASP A 449 26.91 19.08 -8.85
N GLY A 450 26.79 20.40 -8.76
CA GLY A 450 25.73 21.11 -9.46
C GLY A 450 26.07 22.53 -9.88
N THR A 451 25.36 23.01 -10.90
CA THR A 451 25.45 24.38 -11.39
C THR A 451 24.05 24.94 -11.56
N LEU A 452 23.76 26.04 -10.87
CA LEU A 452 22.53 26.80 -11.02
C LEU A 452 22.76 27.94 -12.00
N ASP A 453 21.97 27.98 -13.07
CA ASP A 453 22.05 29.05 -14.05
C ASP A 453 21.10 30.22 -13.74
N ALA A 454 21.25 31.30 -14.51
CA ALA A 454 20.43 32.50 -14.42
C ALA A 454 18.92 32.25 -14.68
N SER A 455 18.54 31.20 -15.41
CA SER A 455 17.11 30.86 -15.54
C SER A 455 16.51 30.29 -14.26
N GLY A 456 17.33 30.01 -13.23
CA GLY A 456 16.91 29.29 -12.03
C GLY A 456 16.85 27.78 -12.24
N SER A 457 17.42 27.27 -13.33
CA SER A 457 17.54 25.84 -13.58
C SER A 457 18.83 25.30 -12.96
N LEU A 458 18.70 24.34 -12.05
CA LEU A 458 19.84 23.64 -11.45
C LEU A 458 20.14 22.38 -12.25
N LEU A 459 21.35 22.27 -12.80
CA LEU A 459 21.88 21.02 -13.34
C LEU A 459 22.70 20.31 -12.26
N LEU A 460 22.37 19.06 -11.94
CA LEU A 460 23.03 18.22 -10.96
C LEU A 460 23.67 17.00 -11.64
N THR A 461 24.86 16.64 -11.19
CA THR A 461 25.49 15.34 -11.41
C THR A 461 25.68 14.67 -10.05
N SER A 462 24.91 13.62 -9.78
CA SER A 462 24.99 12.86 -8.54
C SER A 462 25.56 11.46 -8.81
N ARG A 463 26.62 11.09 -8.10
CA ARG A 463 27.22 9.75 -8.13
C ARG A 463 26.97 9.05 -6.80
N LEU A 464 26.27 7.92 -6.85
CA LEU A 464 25.97 7.08 -5.70
C LEU A 464 26.80 5.81 -5.79
N VAL A 465 27.55 5.47 -4.75
CA VAL A 465 28.21 4.18 -4.58
C VAL A 465 27.52 3.45 -3.44
N LEU A 466 26.93 2.30 -3.76
CA LEU A 466 26.17 1.50 -2.81
C LEU A 466 27.03 0.33 -2.34
N GLU A 467 27.14 0.15 -1.03
CA GLU A 467 27.99 -0.86 -0.38
C GLU A 467 27.16 -1.74 0.57
N GLY A 468 27.57 -3.01 0.73
CA GLY A 468 26.91 -3.95 1.64
C GLY A 468 25.43 -4.12 1.34
N ILE A 469 24.56 -3.95 2.35
CA ILE A 469 23.11 -4.03 2.16
C ILE A 469 22.57 -3.00 1.16
N ASN A 470 23.19 -1.82 1.04
CA ASN A 470 22.79 -0.84 0.05
C ASN A 470 23.06 -1.34 -1.37
N ASP A 471 24.17 -2.03 -1.62
CA ASP A 471 24.39 -2.69 -2.91
C ASP A 471 23.31 -3.76 -3.13
N ASN A 472 23.22 -4.71 -2.21
CA ASN A 472 22.40 -5.90 -2.36
C ASN A 472 20.91 -5.59 -2.53
N ALA A 473 20.34 -4.70 -1.72
CA ALA A 473 18.92 -4.35 -1.77
C ALA A 473 18.56 -3.63 -3.08
N TYR A 474 19.34 -2.64 -3.47
CA TYR A 474 19.10 -1.88 -4.71
C TYR A 474 19.39 -2.73 -5.95
N ARG A 475 20.45 -3.55 -5.94
CA ARG A 475 20.75 -4.46 -7.06
C ARG A 475 19.66 -5.49 -7.24
N SER A 476 19.19 -6.11 -6.17
CA SER A 476 18.09 -7.09 -6.21
C SER A 476 16.79 -6.47 -6.72
N LEU A 477 16.51 -5.21 -6.35
CA LEU A 477 15.41 -4.44 -6.90
C LEU A 477 15.60 -4.20 -8.41
N PHE A 478 16.78 -3.73 -8.82
CA PHE A 478 17.03 -3.30 -10.19
C PHE A 478 17.18 -4.45 -11.18
N VAL A 479 17.68 -5.62 -10.77
CA VAL A 479 17.79 -6.80 -11.66
C VAL A 479 16.41 -7.23 -12.20
N ARG A 480 15.35 -7.01 -11.42
CA ARG A 480 13.95 -7.31 -11.79
C ARG A 480 13.25 -6.18 -12.54
N GLN A 481 13.90 -5.03 -12.67
CA GLN A 481 13.38 -3.85 -13.32
C GLN A 481 14.02 -3.65 -14.68
N LYS A 482 13.21 -3.23 -15.66
CA LYS A 482 13.72 -2.74 -16.95
C LYS A 482 14.43 -1.40 -16.74
N PRO A 483 15.40 -1.01 -17.59
CA PRO A 483 16.12 0.26 -17.46
C PRO A 483 15.24 1.50 -17.24
N ASP A 484 14.08 1.60 -17.92
CA ASP A 484 13.12 2.70 -17.73
C ASP A 484 12.47 2.70 -16.32
N GLN A 485 12.17 1.53 -15.75
CA GLN A 485 11.64 1.43 -14.39
C GLN A 485 12.67 1.89 -13.36
N ARG A 486 13.95 1.53 -13.55
CA ARG A 486 15.06 1.98 -12.70
C ARG A 486 15.22 3.50 -12.77
N ARG A 487 15.15 4.07 -13.98
CA ARG A 487 15.14 5.52 -14.18
C ARG A 487 13.95 6.19 -13.49
N LYS A 488 12.74 5.64 -13.64
CA LYS A 488 11.52 6.15 -12.98
C LYS A 488 11.60 6.10 -11.46
N PHE A 489 12.25 5.09 -10.90
CA PHE A 489 12.52 5.01 -9.46
C PHE A 489 13.34 6.22 -8.99
N PHE A 490 14.49 6.49 -9.61
CA PHE A 490 15.31 7.65 -9.26
C PHE A 490 14.63 8.99 -9.58
N GLU A 491 13.84 9.05 -10.64
CA GLU A 491 13.01 10.23 -10.96
C GLU A 491 11.98 10.50 -9.87
N GLY A 492 11.31 9.46 -9.34
CA GLY A 492 10.38 9.58 -8.22
C GLY A 492 11.07 10.06 -6.94
N VAL A 493 12.22 9.49 -6.62
CA VAL A 493 13.05 9.91 -5.46
C VAL A 493 13.44 11.38 -5.59
N LEU A 494 14.00 11.79 -6.73
CA LEU A 494 14.38 13.18 -6.98
C LEU A 494 13.18 14.12 -6.85
N LYS A 495 12.04 13.78 -7.45
CA LYS A 495 10.80 14.58 -7.36
C LYS A 495 10.24 14.72 -5.95
N SER A 496 10.48 13.74 -5.08
CA SER A 496 10.06 13.79 -3.68
C SER A 496 10.84 14.81 -2.83
N ARG A 497 12.07 15.15 -3.25
CA ARG A 497 12.96 16.11 -2.56
C ARG A 497 13.06 17.44 -3.27
N LEU A 498 13.04 17.40 -4.60
CA LEU A 498 13.21 18.53 -5.51
C LEU A 498 12.02 18.53 -6.46
N ALA A 499 11.00 19.32 -6.12
CA ALA A 499 9.81 19.45 -6.95
C ALA A 499 10.22 19.91 -8.36
N GLY A 500 9.65 19.27 -9.39
CA GLY A 500 9.97 19.59 -10.80
C GLY A 500 11.24 18.93 -11.34
N ALA A 501 12.03 18.21 -10.52
CA ALA A 501 13.25 17.55 -10.98
C ALA A 501 13.00 16.57 -12.14
N GLU A 502 13.88 16.65 -13.14
CA GLU A 502 13.93 15.79 -14.31
C GLU A 502 15.25 15.03 -14.33
N VAL A 503 15.17 13.71 -14.42
CA VAL A 503 16.36 12.91 -14.72
C VAL A 503 16.67 13.05 -16.21
N LEU A 504 17.85 13.56 -16.57
CA LEU A 504 18.35 13.64 -17.94
C LEU A 504 19.10 12.36 -18.32
N SER A 505 19.96 11.88 -17.42
CA SER A 505 20.71 10.63 -17.56
C SER A 505 20.64 9.83 -16.26
N CYS A 506 20.58 8.51 -16.38
CA CYS A 506 20.67 7.58 -15.27
C CYS A 506 21.49 6.39 -15.75
N VAL A 507 22.75 6.34 -15.36
CA VAL A 507 23.67 5.25 -15.68
C VAL A 507 23.86 4.44 -14.43
N ILE A 508 23.57 3.15 -14.51
CA ILE A 508 23.83 2.20 -13.43
C ILE A 508 24.99 1.33 -13.89
N SER A 509 26.00 1.19 -13.04
CA SER A 509 27.22 0.42 -13.30
C SER A 509 27.41 -0.62 -12.19
N PRO A 510 27.87 -1.84 -12.50
CA PRO A 510 28.13 -2.36 -13.85
C PRO A 510 26.85 -2.49 -14.71
N GLU A 511 27.01 -2.54 -16.02
CA GLU A 511 25.87 -2.66 -16.96
C GLU A 511 25.15 -4.00 -16.77
N ASP A 512 25.93 -5.07 -16.68
CA ASP A 512 25.46 -6.34 -16.16
C ASP A 512 25.33 -6.23 -14.63
N LEU A 513 24.10 -6.09 -14.14
CA LEU A 513 23.83 -6.02 -12.71
C LEU A 513 24.15 -7.33 -11.98
N GLN A 514 24.38 -8.44 -12.69
CA GLN A 514 24.89 -9.67 -12.09
C GLN A 514 26.42 -9.69 -12.01
N ASP A 515 27.14 -8.68 -12.52
CA ASP A 515 28.55 -8.49 -12.18
C ASP A 515 28.66 -7.94 -10.75
N THR A 516 29.01 -8.84 -9.83
CA THR A 516 29.15 -8.57 -8.40
C THR A 516 30.58 -8.25 -8.01
N GLU A 517 31.54 -8.19 -8.94
CA GLU A 517 32.93 -7.81 -8.63
C GLU A 517 33.08 -6.30 -8.40
N GLN A 518 32.17 -5.51 -8.99
CA GLN A 518 32.12 -4.06 -8.84
C GLN A 518 30.92 -3.65 -7.97
N PRO A 519 31.08 -2.64 -7.09
CA PRO A 519 29.97 -2.09 -6.33
C PRO A 519 28.95 -1.43 -7.27
N LEU A 520 27.68 -1.54 -6.91
CA LEU A 520 26.59 -0.91 -7.64
C LEU A 520 26.73 0.61 -7.53
N THR A 521 27.02 1.24 -8.67
CA THR A 521 27.17 2.68 -8.78
C THR A 521 26.04 3.24 -9.63
N VAL A 522 25.47 4.37 -9.21
CA VAL A 522 24.45 5.09 -9.99
C VAL A 522 24.93 6.51 -10.24
N THR A 523 25.05 6.89 -11.51
CA THR A 523 25.32 8.26 -11.92
C THR A 523 24.06 8.87 -12.51
N LEU A 524 23.54 9.89 -11.85
CA LEU A 524 22.38 10.66 -12.27
C LEU A 524 22.85 12.00 -12.79
N ILE A 525 22.40 12.37 -13.99
CA ILE A 525 22.40 13.77 -14.42
C ILE A 525 20.96 14.21 -14.36
N SER A 526 20.66 15.24 -13.58
CA SER A 526 19.30 15.75 -13.41
C SER A 526 19.24 17.26 -13.56
N ARG A 527 18.09 17.74 -14.02
CA ARG A 527 17.77 19.16 -14.14
C ARG A 527 16.61 19.47 -13.23
N VAL A 528 16.73 20.48 -12.39
CA VAL A 528 15.64 21.00 -11.58
C VAL A 528 15.30 22.39 -12.12
N PRO A 529 14.28 22.51 -12.98
CA PRO A 529 13.79 23.82 -13.39
C PRO A 529 13.22 24.55 -12.18
N ASP A 530 13.34 25.88 -12.16
CA ASP A 530 12.81 26.73 -11.08
C ASP A 530 13.28 26.29 -9.67
N PHE A 531 14.53 25.83 -9.56
CA PHE A 531 15.11 25.25 -8.34
C PHE A 531 14.95 26.12 -7.08
N PRO A 532 15.30 27.42 -7.09
CA PRO A 532 15.03 28.30 -5.97
C PRO A 532 13.55 28.70 -5.89
N VAL A 533 12.98 28.60 -4.69
CA VAL A 533 11.70 29.20 -4.35
C VAL A 533 11.91 30.70 -4.25
N ARG A 534 11.48 31.42 -5.29
CA ARG A 534 11.67 32.86 -5.39
C ARG A 534 10.68 33.60 -4.49
N GLY A 535 11.16 34.59 -3.73
CA GLY A 535 10.34 35.41 -2.84
C GLY A 535 10.59 36.91 -3.04
N SER A 536 9.82 37.75 -2.34
CA SER A 536 9.95 39.22 -2.41
C SER A 536 11.21 39.72 -1.66
N GLY A 537 12.37 39.56 -2.27
CA GLY A 537 13.66 40.02 -1.77
C GLY A 537 14.58 38.92 -1.23
N LEU A 538 14.08 37.70 -1.01
CA LEU A 538 14.87 36.54 -0.65
C LEU A 538 14.41 35.30 -1.44
N ASP A 539 15.38 34.50 -1.87
CA ASP A 539 15.17 33.17 -2.44
C ASP A 539 15.52 32.11 -1.41
N LEU A 540 14.67 31.09 -1.32
CA LEU A 540 14.90 29.92 -0.49
C LEU A 540 15.27 28.74 -1.38
N ILE A 541 16.32 28.00 -1.02
CA ILE A 541 16.64 26.74 -1.69
C ILE A 541 16.45 25.56 -0.75
N THR A 542 15.94 24.47 -1.31
CA THR A 542 16.03 23.16 -0.67
C THR A 542 17.32 22.50 -1.13
N VAL A 543 18.26 22.35 -0.19
CA VAL A 543 19.52 21.68 -0.44
C VAL A 543 19.22 20.23 -0.89
N PRO A 544 19.74 19.77 -2.05
CA PRO A 544 19.35 18.52 -2.70
C PRO A 544 19.95 17.27 -2.01
N TRP A 545 19.67 17.09 -0.72
CA TRP A 545 20.14 15.93 0.06
C TRP A 545 19.43 14.65 -0.37
N LEU A 546 19.99 13.93 -1.35
CA LEU A 546 19.44 12.66 -1.82
C LEU A 546 19.52 11.58 -0.73
N GLY A 547 20.51 11.67 0.15
CA GLY A 547 20.78 10.77 1.26
C GLY A 547 19.77 10.83 2.40
N THR A 548 18.82 11.77 2.37
CA THR A 548 17.62 11.74 3.23
C THR A 548 16.48 10.90 2.65
N ALA A 549 16.61 10.45 1.40
CA ALA A 549 15.63 9.68 0.65
C ALA A 549 16.18 8.35 0.14
N LEU A 550 17.50 8.25 0.02
CA LEU A 550 18.24 7.09 -0.49
C LEU A 550 19.13 6.55 0.60
N GLY A 551 19.40 5.25 0.51
CA GLY A 551 20.17 4.54 1.50
C GLY A 551 19.28 3.87 2.54
N TYR A 552 19.65 2.66 2.92
CA TYR A 552 18.86 1.74 3.71
C TYR A 552 18.42 2.37 5.05
N ALA A 553 19.29 3.18 5.68
CA ALA A 553 19.06 3.84 6.97
C ALA A 553 17.79 4.71 7.06
N ASN A 554 17.30 5.23 5.93
CA ASN A 554 16.07 6.02 5.88
C ASN A 554 14.78 5.17 5.92
N PHE A 555 14.91 3.85 5.79
CA PHE A 555 13.79 2.91 5.73
C PHE A 555 13.75 1.95 6.91
N VAL A 556 14.83 1.85 7.70
CA VAL A 556 14.94 0.84 8.76
C VAL A 556 14.28 1.27 10.07
N ILE A 557 14.31 2.57 10.41
CA ILE A 557 13.56 3.08 11.55
C ILE A 557 12.13 3.36 11.08
N GLY A 558 11.19 2.48 11.48
CA GLY A 558 9.76 2.63 11.25
C GLY A 558 9.10 3.58 12.24
N GLN A 559 7.97 3.15 12.82
CA GLN A 559 7.13 4.02 13.65
C GLN A 559 7.67 4.14 15.09
N THR A 560 8.05 5.35 15.50
CA THR A 560 8.61 5.65 16.83
C THR A 560 7.68 6.50 17.72
N GLY A 561 6.37 6.45 17.50
CA GLY A 561 5.38 7.28 18.21
C GLY A 561 5.05 6.87 19.65
N LEU A 562 5.38 5.64 20.08
CA LEU A 562 5.06 5.14 21.41
C LEU A 562 5.76 5.93 22.53
N LYS A 563 5.09 6.13 23.68
CA LYS A 563 5.70 6.80 24.84
C LYS A 563 6.84 5.97 25.42
N GLU A 564 6.57 4.70 25.62
CA GLU A 564 7.47 3.65 26.10
C GLU A 564 7.20 2.37 25.31
N ARG A 565 8.10 1.39 25.42
CA ARG A 565 7.93 0.08 24.76
C ARG A 565 8.06 -1.04 25.77
N ARG A 566 7.29 -2.11 25.58
CA ARG A 566 7.49 -3.39 26.27
C ARG A 566 8.49 -4.25 25.50
N TYR A 567 8.52 -4.15 24.18
CA TYR A 567 9.36 -4.99 23.33
C TYR A 567 10.46 -4.17 22.65
N PRO A 568 11.61 -4.80 22.32
CA PRO A 568 12.63 -4.14 21.53
C PRO A 568 12.08 -3.58 20.20
N LEU A 569 12.75 -2.55 19.68
CA LEU A 569 12.56 -2.08 18.31
C LEU A 569 13.60 -2.79 17.43
N GLU A 570 13.16 -3.69 16.54
CA GLU A 570 14.04 -4.44 15.65
C GLU A 570 14.21 -3.69 14.33
N THR A 571 15.42 -3.19 14.09
CA THR A 571 15.82 -2.64 12.78
C THR A 571 16.43 -3.73 11.88
N GLY A 572 16.87 -4.85 12.49
CA GLY A 572 17.35 -6.04 11.80
C GLY A 572 18.75 -5.92 11.17
N ILE A 573 19.28 -4.71 10.99
CA ILE A 573 20.59 -4.47 10.37
C ILE A 573 21.20 -3.11 10.75
N THR A 574 22.52 -3.01 10.64
CA THR A 574 23.28 -1.75 10.69
C THR A 574 23.50 -1.18 9.29
N CYS A 575 23.36 0.12 9.11
CA CYS A 575 23.54 0.75 7.81
C CYS A 575 23.69 2.26 7.94
N GLY A 576 24.07 2.92 6.85
CA GLY A 576 24.19 4.37 6.87
C GLY A 576 24.21 5.02 5.51
N VAL A 577 24.26 6.35 5.56
CA VAL A 577 24.36 7.24 4.40
C VAL A 577 25.42 8.29 4.68
N GLU A 578 26.23 8.58 3.67
CA GLU A 578 27.21 9.65 3.66
C GLU A 578 27.06 10.40 2.35
N GLU A 579 26.76 11.69 2.41
CA GLU A 579 26.54 12.55 1.26
C GLU A 579 27.38 13.82 1.34
N HIS A 580 28.09 14.11 0.26
CA HIS A 580 28.80 15.37 0.04
C HIS A 580 28.21 16.07 -1.16
N MET A 581 28.05 17.40 -1.08
CA MET A 581 27.62 18.18 -2.23
C MET A 581 28.38 19.48 -2.43
N THR A 582 28.44 19.89 -3.69
CA THR A 582 29.02 21.15 -4.14
C THR A 582 28.12 21.76 -5.22
N LEU A 583 27.52 22.93 -4.97
CA LEU A 583 26.67 23.64 -5.93
C LEU A 583 27.27 25.00 -6.26
N ASN A 584 27.58 25.24 -7.53
CA ASN A 584 27.86 26.58 -8.04
C ASN A 584 26.52 27.32 -8.21
N ILE A 585 26.34 28.40 -7.47
CA ILE A 585 25.08 29.16 -7.36
C ILE A 585 25.22 30.62 -7.82
N ALA A 586 26.41 31.03 -8.27
CA ALA A 586 26.77 32.42 -8.53
C ALA A 586 25.86 33.12 -9.56
N ASP A 587 25.37 32.37 -10.55
CA ASP A 587 24.63 32.93 -11.68
C ASP A 587 23.10 32.93 -11.46
N GLY A 588 22.60 32.23 -10.44
CA GLY A 588 21.16 32.02 -10.25
C GLY A 588 20.60 32.32 -8.87
N LEU A 589 21.44 32.69 -7.90
CA LEU A 589 21.06 33.18 -6.57
C LEU A 589 21.86 34.45 -6.26
N GLY A 590 21.24 35.40 -5.56
CA GLY A 590 21.98 36.54 -5.03
C GLY A 590 22.80 36.18 -3.77
N ALA A 591 23.30 37.19 -3.05
CA ALA A 591 24.16 37.00 -1.87
C ALA A 591 23.49 36.13 -0.77
N VAL A 592 24.31 35.36 -0.05
CA VAL A 592 23.91 34.55 1.11
C VAL A 592 23.30 35.46 2.16
N HIS A 593 22.07 35.17 2.55
CA HIS A 593 21.39 35.83 3.65
C HIS A 593 21.57 35.06 4.96
N ALA A 594 21.40 33.74 4.95
CA ALA A 594 21.57 32.88 6.12
C ALA A 594 21.87 31.43 5.75
N LEU A 595 22.62 30.72 6.61
CA LEU A 595 22.88 29.28 6.53
C LEU A 595 22.53 28.57 7.86
N PRO A 596 22.07 27.31 7.82
CA PRO A 596 21.91 26.47 9.01
C PRO A 596 23.22 26.28 9.80
N GLN A 597 23.12 26.14 11.13
CA GLN A 597 24.28 25.77 11.96
C GLN A 597 24.63 24.28 11.81
N PRO A 598 25.92 23.91 11.95
CA PRO A 598 26.33 22.52 11.90
C PRO A 598 25.84 21.75 13.13
N VAL A 599 25.37 20.51 12.93
CA VAL A 599 24.89 19.61 13.98
C VAL A 599 25.67 18.30 13.94
N ARG A 600 26.07 17.79 15.11
CA ARG A 600 26.75 16.50 15.27
C ARG A 600 26.22 15.74 16.49
N ILE A 601 25.75 14.52 16.28
CA ILE A 601 25.18 13.62 17.29
C ILE A 601 25.87 12.25 17.15
N ASP A 602 26.28 11.64 18.26
CA ASP A 602 26.79 10.25 18.29
C ASP A 602 26.44 9.59 19.63
N ARG A 603 25.19 9.11 19.74
CA ARG A 603 24.63 8.46 20.94
C ARG A 603 23.41 7.62 20.58
N ALA A 604 22.90 6.82 21.52
CA ALA A 604 21.74 5.93 21.29
C ALA A 604 21.86 5.04 20.04
N GLY A 605 23.05 4.54 19.69
CA GLY A 605 23.25 3.73 18.47
C GLY A 605 23.06 4.49 17.14
N VAL A 606 23.00 5.82 17.18
CA VAL A 606 22.85 6.70 16.01
C VAL A 606 24.00 7.69 15.93
N ALA A 607 24.58 7.87 14.74
CA ALA A 607 25.46 9.00 14.47
C ALA A 607 24.89 9.85 13.33
N PHE A 608 24.74 11.16 13.58
CA PHE A 608 24.22 12.12 12.62
C PHE A 608 25.11 13.35 12.52
N GLU A 609 25.40 13.80 11.31
CA GLU A 609 26.14 15.03 11.03
C GLU A 609 25.49 15.78 9.87
N LEU A 610 25.26 17.09 10.03
CA LEU A 610 24.80 17.98 8.95
C LEU A 610 25.56 19.30 9.03
N SER A 611 26.26 19.68 7.96
CA SER A 611 26.99 20.95 7.87
C SER A 611 26.95 21.53 6.45
N GLN A 612 26.95 22.87 6.36
CA GLN A 612 26.86 23.61 5.09
C GLN A 612 27.69 24.90 5.17
N THR A 613 28.37 25.25 4.08
CA THR A 613 29.18 26.47 3.96
C THR A 613 29.02 27.08 2.57
N VAL A 614 29.06 28.41 2.47
CA VAL A 614 29.11 29.11 1.17
C VAL A 614 30.36 29.97 1.10
N SER A 615 31.12 29.81 0.02
CA SER A 615 32.30 30.62 -0.29
C SER A 615 32.41 30.80 -1.80
N ASP A 616 32.72 32.01 -2.27
CA ASP A 616 32.98 32.32 -3.69
C ASP A 616 31.89 31.84 -4.65
N GLY A 617 30.61 32.02 -4.29
CA GLY A 617 29.48 31.60 -5.12
C GLY A 617 29.26 30.09 -5.20
N THR A 618 29.91 29.31 -4.32
CA THR A 618 29.77 27.86 -4.21
C THR A 618 29.23 27.47 -2.83
N LEU A 619 28.14 26.68 -2.80
CA LEU A 619 27.59 26.05 -1.61
C LEU A 619 28.13 24.62 -1.47
N THR A 620 28.81 24.33 -0.38
CA THR A 620 29.29 22.98 -0.03
C THR A 620 28.56 22.46 1.19
N GLY A 621 28.30 21.16 1.27
CA GLY A 621 27.78 20.56 2.49
C GLY A 621 28.12 19.08 2.67
N THR A 622 27.94 18.61 3.91
CA THR A 622 28.07 17.20 4.31
C THR A 622 26.84 16.76 5.10
N LEU A 623 26.33 15.56 4.80
CA LEU A 623 25.31 14.83 5.55
C LEU A 623 25.84 13.42 5.86
N ARG A 624 25.82 13.01 7.13
CA ARG A 624 26.11 11.64 7.56
C ARG A 624 25.01 11.15 8.48
N TYR A 625 24.48 9.95 8.24
CA TYR A 625 23.47 9.32 9.09
C TYR A 625 23.73 7.82 9.19
N LEU A 626 24.08 7.34 10.39
CA LEU A 626 24.43 5.93 10.65
C LEU A 626 23.53 5.33 11.72
N LEU A 627 23.04 4.12 11.47
CA LEU A 627 22.41 3.22 12.42
C LEU A 627 23.41 2.13 12.80
N LYS A 628 23.89 2.16 14.04
CA LYS A 628 24.98 1.33 14.56
C LYS A 628 24.52 0.06 15.27
N THR A 629 23.21 -0.16 15.42
CA THR A 629 22.64 -1.36 16.07
C THR A 629 21.45 -1.92 15.28
N PRO A 630 21.30 -3.26 15.21
CA PRO A 630 20.15 -3.92 14.58
C PRO A 630 18.92 -4.02 15.51
N GLU A 631 19.04 -3.57 16.76
CA GLU A 631 17.97 -3.61 17.75
C GLU A 631 18.16 -2.48 18.78
N PHE A 632 17.08 -1.85 19.21
CA PHE A 632 17.05 -0.95 20.36
C PHE A 632 16.22 -1.58 21.48
N SER A 633 16.82 -1.75 22.66
CA SER A 633 16.08 -2.16 23.85
C SER A 633 15.04 -1.10 24.24
N PRO A 634 14.01 -1.44 25.04
CA PRO A 634 13.07 -0.45 25.56
C PRO A 634 13.70 0.80 26.18
N ALA A 635 14.85 0.65 26.86
CA ALA A 635 15.59 1.77 27.42
C ALA A 635 16.31 2.61 26.33
N ALA A 636 16.98 1.96 25.38
CA ALA A 636 17.66 2.64 24.28
C ALA A 636 16.67 3.36 23.34
N TYR A 637 15.44 2.86 23.22
CA TYR A 637 14.37 3.50 22.46
C TYR A 637 14.01 4.90 23.01
N LEU A 638 14.02 5.11 24.33
CA LEU A 638 13.76 6.42 24.91
C LEU A 638 14.82 7.44 24.52
N GLU A 639 16.10 7.03 24.55
CA GLU A 639 17.22 7.86 24.12
C GLU A 639 17.18 8.14 22.60
N LEU A 640 16.80 7.14 21.79
CA LEU A 640 16.59 7.29 20.35
C LEU A 640 15.55 8.37 20.03
N LYS A 641 14.46 8.48 20.81
CA LYS A 641 13.44 9.51 20.58
C LYS A 641 13.99 10.93 20.74
N GLU A 642 14.83 11.16 21.73
CA GLU A 642 15.51 12.45 21.92
C GLU A 642 16.44 12.76 20.75
N VAL A 643 17.22 11.77 20.28
CA VAL A 643 18.08 11.92 19.11
C VAL A 643 17.27 12.27 17.86
N LEU A 644 16.14 11.60 17.63
CA LEU A 644 15.27 11.89 16.49
C LEU A 644 14.63 13.29 16.57
N GLN A 645 14.31 13.79 17.77
CA GLN A 645 13.86 15.17 18.00
C GLN A 645 14.92 16.19 17.55
N GLU A 646 16.18 15.97 17.95
CA GLU A 646 17.30 16.84 17.56
C GLU A 646 17.57 16.81 16.05
N ILE A 647 17.54 15.62 15.43
CA ILE A 647 17.71 15.46 13.98
C ILE A 647 16.58 16.18 13.21
N GLU A 648 15.34 16.09 13.68
CA GLU A 648 14.21 16.79 13.06
C GLU A 648 14.37 18.31 13.14
N ALA A 649 14.74 18.83 14.31
CA ALA A 649 15.00 20.26 14.49
C ALA A 649 16.10 20.75 13.54
N ALA A 650 17.20 19.99 13.41
CA ALA A 650 18.30 20.31 12.50
C ALA A 650 17.90 20.29 11.02
N SER A 651 17.12 19.29 10.61
CA SER A 651 16.74 19.05 9.20
C SER A 651 15.73 20.07 8.63
N ARG A 652 15.05 20.83 9.51
CA ARG A 652 14.09 21.88 9.13
C ARG A 652 14.75 23.20 8.70
N ALA A 653 16.03 23.41 9.01
CA ALA A 653 16.73 24.62 8.62
C ALA A 653 17.03 24.65 7.10
N ARG A 654 16.97 25.84 6.48
CA ARG A 654 17.16 26.04 5.03
C ARG A 654 18.05 27.26 4.75
N PRO A 655 18.95 27.19 3.75
CA PRO A 655 19.67 28.36 3.25
C PRO A 655 18.77 29.41 2.60
N LEU A 656 19.10 30.69 2.80
CA LEU A 656 18.42 31.85 2.21
C LEU A 656 19.40 32.70 1.40
N PHE A 657 18.95 33.20 0.24
CA PHE A 657 19.69 34.01 -0.73
C PHE A 657 18.82 35.20 -1.19
N THR A 658 19.30 36.09 -2.06
CA THR A 658 18.52 37.24 -2.61
C THR A 658 18.00 36.97 -4.04
N ALA A 659 16.90 37.62 -4.48
CA ALA A 659 16.01 37.21 -5.60
C ALA A 659 16.49 37.39 -7.08
N PHE A 660 16.11 36.47 -8.02
CA PHE A 660 16.46 36.42 -9.48
C PHE A 660 15.35 35.77 -10.40
N SER A 661 15.23 35.96 -11.76
CA SER A 661 14.10 35.36 -12.61
C SER A 661 14.30 35.10 -14.16
N SER A 662 13.78 33.97 -14.78
CA SER A 662 13.17 33.79 -16.19
C SER A 662 12.89 32.29 -16.68
N THR A 663 12.00 31.95 -17.69
CA THR A 663 11.63 30.54 -18.20
C THR A 663 11.27 30.31 -19.74
N VAL A 664 11.31 29.05 -20.32
CA VAL A 664 11.15 28.58 -21.78
C VAL A 664 10.42 27.17 -21.98
N PRO A 665 9.73 26.81 -23.12
CA PRO A 665 8.92 25.56 -23.34
C PRO A 665 9.56 24.26 -23.98
N ASP A 666 8.84 23.11 -24.01
CA ASP A 666 9.32 21.71 -24.24
C ASP A 666 9.05 21.01 -25.61
N MET A 667 7.95 21.26 -26.32
CA MET A 667 7.64 20.72 -27.66
C MET A 667 6.91 21.75 -28.53
N GLU A 668 6.65 21.45 -29.80
CA GLU A 668 5.81 22.26 -30.69
C GLU A 668 4.93 21.35 -31.56
N ILE A 669 3.62 21.60 -31.60
CA ILE A 669 2.69 20.92 -32.51
C ILE A 669 2.75 21.64 -33.86
N LEU A 670 3.13 20.93 -34.93
CA LEU A 670 3.20 21.49 -36.29
C LEU A 670 1.84 21.44 -36.98
N SER A 671 1.10 20.36 -36.77
CA SER A 671 -0.28 20.22 -37.27
C SER A 671 -1.08 19.25 -36.41
N ASP A 672 -2.37 19.49 -36.24
CA ASP A 672 -3.30 18.51 -35.66
C ASP A 672 -4.63 18.58 -36.43
N LEU A 673 -5.03 17.47 -37.04
CA LEU A 673 -6.26 17.34 -37.80
C LEU A 673 -7.10 16.23 -37.19
N THR A 674 -8.26 16.59 -36.65
CA THR A 674 -9.28 15.63 -36.22
C THR A 674 -10.44 15.65 -37.21
N ASP A 675 -10.67 14.55 -37.93
CA ASP A 675 -11.73 14.38 -38.93
C ASP A 675 -12.72 13.30 -38.47
N THR A 676 -13.95 13.69 -38.17
CA THR A 676 -15.01 12.77 -37.72
C THR A 676 -16.12 12.64 -38.75
N MET A 677 -16.41 11.41 -39.17
CA MET A 677 -17.54 11.03 -40.01
C MET A 677 -18.63 10.37 -39.18
N ILE A 678 -19.81 10.98 -39.16
CA ILE A 678 -21.01 10.46 -38.50
C ILE A 678 -21.81 9.67 -39.54
N GLU A 679 -21.98 8.37 -39.32
CA GLU A 679 -22.83 7.53 -40.17
C GLU A 679 -24.28 7.60 -39.69
N THR A 680 -24.46 7.47 -38.38
CA THR A 680 -25.72 7.68 -37.66
C THR A 680 -25.42 8.36 -36.32
N PRO A 681 -26.42 8.90 -35.60
CA PRO A 681 -26.18 9.38 -34.24
C PRO A 681 -25.53 8.32 -33.33
N HIS A 682 -25.62 7.02 -33.63
CA HIS A 682 -25.13 5.92 -32.79
C HIS A 682 -23.86 5.25 -33.32
N ALA A 683 -23.36 5.68 -34.49
CA ALA A 683 -22.19 5.10 -35.14
C ALA A 683 -21.38 6.16 -35.91
N TRP A 684 -20.08 6.20 -35.67
CA TRP A 684 -19.17 7.19 -36.28
C TRP A 684 -17.74 6.67 -36.33
N THR A 685 -16.93 7.31 -37.18
CA THR A 685 -15.49 7.08 -37.30
C THR A 685 -14.75 8.39 -37.13
N THR A 686 -13.79 8.44 -36.22
CA THR A 686 -12.89 9.59 -36.02
C THR A 686 -11.49 9.20 -36.47
N THR A 687 -10.95 9.94 -37.44
CA THR A 687 -9.55 9.86 -37.88
C THR A 687 -8.81 11.08 -37.36
N ARG A 688 -7.72 10.91 -36.61
CA ARG A 688 -6.89 12.01 -36.14
C ARG A 688 -5.46 11.88 -36.66
N THR A 689 -4.98 12.89 -37.36
CA THR A 689 -3.61 13.02 -37.86
C THR A 689 -2.93 14.20 -37.17
N TRP A 690 -1.87 13.97 -36.42
CA TRP A 690 -1.09 15.05 -35.81
C TRP A 690 0.39 14.93 -36.14
N SER A 691 1.07 16.07 -36.23
CA SER A 691 2.52 16.20 -36.42
C SER A 691 3.11 17.08 -35.32
N LYS A 692 4.14 16.59 -34.60
CA LYS A 692 4.76 17.28 -33.46
C LYS A 692 6.28 17.29 -33.59
N ARG A 693 6.91 18.44 -33.34
CA ARG A 693 8.35 18.61 -33.20
C ARG A 693 8.73 18.51 -31.72
N ILE A 694 9.76 17.72 -31.44
CA ILE A 694 10.33 17.60 -30.11
C ILE A 694 11.36 18.72 -29.90
N LEU A 695 11.22 19.58 -28.87
CA LEU A 695 12.14 20.69 -28.61
C LEU A 695 13.10 20.41 -27.44
N THR A 696 12.67 19.60 -26.47
CA THR A 696 13.48 19.22 -25.31
C THR A 696 13.47 17.71 -25.08
N TYR A 697 14.36 17.26 -24.21
CA TYR A 697 14.41 15.86 -23.79
C TYR A 697 13.13 15.41 -23.06
N ALA A 698 12.51 16.31 -22.27
CA ALA A 698 11.20 16.05 -21.65
C ALA A 698 10.12 15.83 -22.73
N GLY A 699 10.18 16.60 -23.81
CA GLY A 699 9.36 16.40 -25.00
C GLY A 699 9.56 15.01 -25.64
N LYS A 700 10.81 14.54 -25.77
CA LYS A 700 11.12 13.20 -26.32
C LYS A 700 10.43 12.08 -25.55
N LYS A 701 10.45 12.14 -24.21
CA LYS A 701 9.79 11.12 -23.36
C LYS A 701 8.27 11.16 -23.48
N LYS A 702 7.67 12.36 -23.57
CA LYS A 702 6.23 12.56 -23.75
C LYS A 702 5.75 12.15 -25.15
N GLY A 703 6.59 12.27 -26.18
CA GLY A 703 6.24 11.99 -27.58
C GLY A 703 6.46 10.56 -28.07
N ALA A 704 7.14 9.70 -27.30
CA ALA A 704 7.60 8.38 -27.78
C ALA A 704 6.58 7.22 -27.62
N GLU A 705 5.45 7.43 -26.95
CA GLU A 705 4.39 6.43 -26.82
C GLU A 705 3.01 7.03 -27.15
N LEU A 706 2.14 6.21 -27.74
CA LEU A 706 0.74 6.52 -28.00
C LEU A 706 -0.13 5.47 -27.31
N LYS A 707 -1.06 5.89 -26.46
CA LYS A 707 -2.00 5.00 -25.74
C LYS A 707 -3.43 5.38 -26.08
N ILE A 708 -4.24 4.42 -26.50
CA ILE A 708 -5.65 4.60 -26.88
C ILE A 708 -6.49 3.52 -26.21
N ALA A 709 -7.37 3.92 -25.28
CA ALA A 709 -8.32 3.01 -24.64
C ALA A 709 -9.55 2.79 -25.54
N PHE A 710 -10.07 1.56 -25.58
CA PHE A 710 -11.28 1.21 -26.31
C PHE A 710 -11.95 -0.04 -25.72
N ASN A 711 -13.24 -0.25 -25.97
CA ASN A 711 -13.94 -1.48 -25.62
C ASN A 711 -14.29 -2.27 -26.90
N PRO A 712 -13.71 -3.46 -27.12
CA PRO A 712 -13.88 -4.21 -28.37
C PRO A 712 -15.32 -4.66 -28.62
N VAL A 713 -16.22 -4.59 -27.62
CA VAL A 713 -17.64 -4.93 -27.80
C VAL A 713 -18.37 -3.98 -28.75
N TRP A 714 -17.87 -2.74 -28.93
CA TRP A 714 -18.53 -1.70 -29.72
C TRP A 714 -17.60 -0.64 -30.33
N GLN A 715 -16.28 -0.78 -30.13
CA GLN A 715 -15.25 0.11 -30.66
C GLN A 715 -14.14 -0.66 -31.37
N THR A 716 -13.58 -0.07 -32.41
CA THR A 716 -12.32 -0.51 -33.04
C THR A 716 -11.33 0.64 -33.10
N VAL A 717 -10.03 0.34 -32.98
CA VAL A 717 -8.93 1.31 -33.06
C VAL A 717 -7.86 0.77 -33.99
N ASP A 718 -7.48 1.59 -34.97
CA ASP A 718 -6.37 1.34 -35.89
C ASP A 718 -5.35 2.48 -35.85
N VAL A 719 -4.06 2.15 -35.94
CA VAL A 719 -3.01 3.12 -36.32
C VAL A 719 -2.84 3.02 -37.83
N VAL A 720 -3.31 4.03 -38.55
CA VAL A 720 -3.33 4.05 -40.02
C VAL A 720 -1.94 4.33 -40.57
N ASP A 721 -1.22 5.25 -39.93
CA ASP A 721 0.16 5.60 -40.26
C ASP A 721 0.83 6.19 -39.02
N ALA A 722 2.12 5.95 -38.80
CA ALA A 722 2.86 6.55 -37.71
C ALA A 722 4.35 6.58 -38.05
N THR A 723 4.91 7.77 -38.17
CA THR A 723 6.28 8.00 -38.61
C THR A 723 7.02 8.96 -37.69
N VAL A 724 8.33 8.76 -37.56
CA VAL A 724 9.26 9.62 -36.83
C VAL A 724 10.37 10.03 -37.79
N SER A 725 10.45 11.32 -38.09
CA SER A 725 11.46 11.91 -38.99
C SER A 725 12.49 12.67 -38.17
N ASN A 726 13.76 12.28 -38.27
CA ASN A 726 14.86 12.87 -37.50
C ASN A 726 15.60 13.95 -38.30
N LEU A 727 16.30 14.85 -37.62
CA LEU A 727 17.07 15.93 -38.26
C LEU A 727 18.19 15.42 -39.19
N ASN A 728 18.68 14.20 -38.97
CA ASN A 728 19.67 13.54 -39.82
C ASN A 728 19.07 12.95 -41.13
N GLY A 729 17.77 13.13 -41.37
CA GLY A 729 17.06 12.64 -42.55
C GLY A 729 16.55 11.19 -42.45
N SER A 730 16.77 10.49 -41.34
CA SER A 730 16.19 9.16 -41.11
C SER A 730 14.69 9.25 -40.82
N VAL A 731 13.91 8.32 -41.38
CA VAL A 731 12.47 8.18 -41.15
C VAL A 731 12.18 6.76 -40.66
N HIS A 732 11.59 6.65 -39.48
CA HIS A 732 11.16 5.39 -38.89
C HIS A 732 9.64 5.28 -38.97
N SER A 733 9.12 4.15 -39.45
CA SER A 733 7.67 3.87 -39.47
C SER A 733 7.33 2.81 -38.43
N VAL A 734 6.19 2.96 -37.76
CA VAL A 734 5.67 1.95 -36.83
C VAL A 734 5.30 0.68 -37.59
N SER A 735 5.86 -0.44 -37.15
CA SER A 735 5.55 -1.80 -37.57
C SER A 735 4.53 -2.46 -36.62
N PRO A 736 3.89 -3.56 -37.02
CA PRO A 736 2.98 -4.31 -36.15
C PRO A 736 3.60 -4.77 -34.82
N HIS A 737 4.93 -4.93 -34.74
CA HIS A 737 5.62 -5.35 -33.51
C HIS A 737 5.63 -4.28 -32.40
N GLU A 738 5.40 -3.02 -32.75
CA GLU A 738 5.38 -1.90 -31.81
C GLU A 738 3.98 -1.59 -31.27
N ILE A 739 2.94 -2.28 -31.78
CA ILE A 739 1.54 -2.12 -31.39
C ILE A 739 1.14 -3.27 -30.46
N ASN A 740 0.76 -2.94 -29.22
CA ASN A 740 0.33 -3.89 -28.20
C ASN A 740 -1.10 -3.60 -27.77
N VAL A 741 -1.90 -4.62 -27.49
CA VAL A 741 -3.24 -4.48 -26.93
C VAL A 741 -3.28 -5.16 -25.56
N MET A 742 -3.59 -4.40 -24.51
CA MET A 742 -3.62 -4.85 -23.12
C MET A 742 -5.04 -4.78 -22.55
N ASP A 743 -5.37 -5.60 -21.55
CA ASP A 743 -6.61 -5.44 -20.78
C ASP A 743 -6.60 -4.13 -19.97
N ALA A 744 -7.76 -3.50 -19.83
CA ALA A 744 -7.95 -2.39 -18.92
C ALA A 744 -7.79 -2.85 -17.47
N ALA A 745 -7.24 -1.99 -16.61
CA ALA A 745 -6.86 -2.35 -15.23
C ALA A 745 -8.00 -2.90 -14.37
N TRP A 746 -9.25 -2.53 -14.65
CA TRP A 746 -10.43 -2.97 -13.90
C TRP A 746 -10.90 -4.38 -14.26
N VAL A 747 -10.50 -4.94 -15.41
CA VAL A 747 -11.04 -6.19 -15.97
C VAL A 747 -10.93 -7.37 -15.00
N GLY A 748 -9.78 -7.50 -14.31
CA GLY A 748 -9.55 -8.58 -13.34
C GLY A 748 -10.44 -8.50 -12.08
N SER A 749 -10.94 -7.31 -11.75
CA SER A 749 -11.77 -7.08 -10.56
C SER A 749 -13.28 -7.19 -10.81
N ALA A 750 -13.70 -7.18 -12.08
CA ALA A 750 -15.11 -7.15 -12.48
C ALA A 750 -15.37 -7.98 -13.76
N PRO A 751 -15.19 -9.31 -13.70
CA PRO A 751 -15.18 -10.18 -14.88
C PRO A 751 -16.55 -10.32 -15.57
N ARG A 752 -17.65 -9.88 -14.95
CA ARG A 752 -19.00 -9.87 -15.52
C ARG A 752 -19.14 -8.93 -16.73
N TYR A 753 -18.34 -7.88 -16.82
CA TYR A 753 -18.48 -6.86 -17.86
C TYR A 753 -17.59 -7.13 -19.08
N PRO A 754 -17.99 -6.70 -20.30
CA PRO A 754 -17.16 -6.79 -21.49
C PRO A 754 -15.78 -6.12 -21.30
N ALA A 755 -14.71 -6.91 -21.43
CA ALA A 755 -13.35 -6.47 -21.10
C ALA A 755 -12.86 -5.30 -21.96
N GLY A 756 -12.62 -4.14 -21.34
CA GLY A 756 -11.97 -3.01 -22.00
C GLY A 756 -10.51 -3.31 -22.35
N LYS A 757 -10.00 -2.67 -23.39
CA LYS A 757 -8.64 -2.83 -23.92
C LYS A 757 -7.92 -1.47 -24.03
N THR A 758 -6.60 -1.48 -24.03
CA THR A 758 -5.74 -0.32 -24.33
C THR A 758 -4.75 -0.70 -25.42
N LEU A 759 -4.80 0.01 -26.54
CA LEU A 759 -3.81 -0.07 -27.61
C LEU A 759 -2.63 0.84 -27.27
N VAL A 760 -1.42 0.27 -27.18
CA VAL A 760 -0.17 0.95 -26.84
C VAL A 760 0.78 0.83 -28.02
N VAL A 761 1.18 1.96 -28.59
CA VAL A 761 2.08 2.03 -29.74
C VAL A 761 3.37 2.72 -29.32
N ASN A 762 4.49 2.03 -29.47
CA ASN A 762 5.81 2.61 -29.26
C ASN A 762 6.29 3.25 -30.57
N LEU A 763 6.66 4.54 -30.55
CA LEU A 763 7.14 5.26 -31.73
C LEU A 763 8.66 5.13 -31.82
N PRO A 764 9.22 4.43 -32.82
CA PRO A 764 10.66 4.18 -32.91
C PRO A 764 11.45 5.44 -33.29
N GLY A 765 12.67 5.57 -32.74
CA GLY A 765 13.65 6.56 -33.21
C GLY A 765 13.39 8.02 -32.84
N VAL A 766 12.57 8.32 -31.82
CA VAL A 766 12.29 9.70 -31.38
C VAL A 766 13.51 10.33 -30.71
N GLU A 767 13.92 11.51 -31.18
CA GLU A 767 15.03 12.33 -30.70
C GLU A 767 14.59 13.79 -30.51
N THR A 768 15.42 14.61 -29.83
CA THR A 768 15.19 16.05 -29.79
C THR A 768 15.39 16.61 -31.20
N GLY A 769 14.44 17.41 -31.68
CA GLY A 769 14.38 17.89 -33.06
C GLY A 769 13.58 16.99 -34.01
N SER A 770 13.20 15.77 -33.60
CA SER A 770 12.38 14.87 -34.44
C SER A 770 10.99 15.43 -34.66
N VAL A 771 10.44 15.13 -35.84
CA VAL A 771 9.05 15.36 -36.18
C VAL A 771 8.31 14.02 -36.21
N ILE A 772 7.35 13.87 -35.31
CA ILE A 772 6.51 12.68 -35.20
C ILE A 772 5.20 12.97 -35.88
N THR A 773 4.77 12.14 -36.83
CA THR A 773 3.46 12.23 -37.48
C THR A 773 2.68 10.94 -37.27
N VAL A 774 1.48 11.03 -36.72
CA VAL A 774 0.64 9.86 -36.39
C VAL A 774 -0.77 10.07 -36.89
N THR A 775 -1.30 9.09 -37.61
CA THR A 775 -2.70 8.97 -38.01
C THR A 775 -3.35 7.78 -37.32
N THR A 776 -4.41 8.04 -36.55
CA THR A 776 -5.20 7.03 -35.84
C THR A 776 -6.64 7.06 -36.32
N ARG A 777 -7.31 5.91 -36.31
CA ARG A 777 -8.73 5.78 -36.62
C ARG A 777 -9.44 5.04 -35.49
N LEU A 778 -10.48 5.65 -34.92
CA LEU A 778 -11.36 5.02 -33.94
C LEU A 778 -12.78 4.98 -34.50
N SER A 779 -13.37 3.79 -34.55
CA SER A 779 -14.77 3.59 -34.97
C SER A 779 -15.61 3.20 -33.76
N GLN A 780 -16.79 3.81 -33.63
CA GLN A 780 -17.77 3.52 -32.57
C GLN A 780 -19.07 3.03 -33.19
N THR A 781 -19.69 2.05 -32.54
CA THR A 781 -21.05 1.57 -32.85
C THR A 781 -21.89 1.48 -31.57
N ASN A 782 -23.21 1.37 -31.70
CA ASN A 782 -24.16 1.15 -30.59
C ASN A 782 -24.06 2.13 -29.40
N ALA A 783 -23.55 3.35 -29.63
CA ALA A 783 -23.51 4.37 -28.58
C ALA A 783 -24.87 5.07 -28.45
N CYS A 784 -25.18 5.60 -27.26
CA CYS A 784 -26.44 6.34 -27.02
C CYS A 784 -26.66 7.48 -28.02
N PHE A 785 -25.63 8.30 -28.27
CA PHE A 785 -25.55 9.28 -29.34
C PHE A 785 -24.11 9.81 -29.45
N TYR A 786 -23.75 10.43 -30.58
CA TYR A 786 -22.50 11.18 -30.75
C TYR A 786 -22.59 12.53 -30.05
N SER A 787 -21.63 12.81 -29.20
CA SER A 787 -21.37 14.14 -28.67
C SER A 787 -19.87 14.33 -28.52
N HIS A 788 -19.37 15.50 -28.89
CA HIS A 788 -17.96 15.83 -28.77
C HIS A 788 -17.80 17.31 -28.44
N THR A 789 -16.85 17.60 -27.57
CA THR A 789 -16.38 18.95 -27.29
C THR A 789 -14.93 19.02 -27.76
N HIS A 790 -14.68 19.84 -28.78
CA HIS A 790 -13.35 20.05 -29.34
C HIS A 790 -12.82 21.41 -28.90
N ALA A 791 -11.77 21.43 -28.07
CA ALA A 791 -11.13 22.65 -27.61
C ALA A 791 -9.76 22.81 -28.29
N PHE A 792 -9.49 23.97 -28.88
CA PHE A 792 -8.29 24.24 -29.67
C PHE A 792 -7.13 24.74 -28.80
N GLY A 793 -5.91 24.33 -29.12
CA GLY A 793 -4.67 24.70 -28.46
C GLY A 793 -4.26 23.75 -27.34
N GLY A 794 -3.07 23.96 -26.80
CA GLY A 794 -2.47 23.08 -25.79
C GLY A 794 -1.46 23.80 -24.91
N VAL A 795 -0.81 23.04 -24.02
CA VAL A 795 0.37 23.47 -23.27
C VAL A 795 1.61 23.61 -24.17
N GLU A 796 1.55 23.04 -25.36
CA GLU A 796 2.55 23.20 -26.40
C GLU A 796 2.07 24.25 -27.43
N PRO A 797 2.96 25.03 -28.05
CA PRO A 797 2.61 25.87 -29.18
C PRO A 797 2.09 25.01 -30.34
N VAL A 798 1.08 25.50 -31.06
CA VAL A 798 0.40 24.78 -32.14
C VAL A 798 0.45 25.63 -33.40
N GLN A 799 1.16 25.21 -34.45
CA GLN A 799 1.24 25.99 -35.70
C GLN A 799 -0.07 25.95 -36.50
N SER A 800 -0.80 24.84 -36.46
CA SER A 800 -2.10 24.67 -37.13
C SER A 800 -2.90 23.57 -36.47
N GLU A 801 -4.18 23.82 -36.19
CA GLU A 801 -5.11 22.80 -35.69
C GLU A 801 -6.42 22.88 -36.48
N THR A 802 -6.99 21.73 -36.83
CA THR A 802 -8.22 21.64 -37.63
C THR A 802 -9.14 20.56 -37.09
N TYR A 803 -10.40 20.91 -36.85
CA TYR A 803 -11.47 19.97 -36.57
C TYR A 803 -12.45 19.93 -37.75
N ARG A 804 -12.70 18.74 -38.29
CA ARG A 804 -13.66 18.52 -39.36
C ARG A 804 -14.73 17.53 -38.91
N LEU A 805 -15.99 17.89 -39.10
CA LEU A 805 -17.16 17.05 -38.84
C LEU A 805 -17.93 16.83 -40.15
N ARG A 806 -18.18 15.57 -40.49
CA ARG A 806 -18.90 15.16 -41.70
C ARG A 806 -20.13 14.35 -41.30
N PHE A 807 -21.29 14.65 -41.85
CA PHE A 807 -22.53 13.93 -41.53
C PHE A 807 -23.55 13.97 -42.68
N PRO A 808 -24.44 12.97 -42.82
CA PRO A 808 -25.51 12.97 -43.80
C PRO A 808 -26.41 14.19 -43.68
N LYS A 809 -26.89 14.72 -44.82
CA LYS A 809 -27.87 15.83 -44.84
C LYS A 809 -29.19 15.53 -44.15
N THR A 810 -29.47 14.28 -43.79
CA THR A 810 -30.66 13.89 -43.03
C THR A 810 -30.52 14.18 -41.54
N LEU A 811 -29.30 14.37 -41.04
CA LEU A 811 -29.04 14.66 -39.63
C LEU A 811 -28.92 16.17 -39.39
N ARG A 812 -29.25 16.60 -38.18
CA ARG A 812 -29.09 17.98 -37.71
C ARG A 812 -28.38 17.94 -36.35
N PRO A 813 -27.11 18.37 -36.25
CA PRO A 813 -26.45 18.48 -34.96
C PRO A 813 -26.95 19.70 -34.19
N ALA A 814 -27.07 19.57 -32.88
CA ALA A 814 -27.01 20.70 -31.96
C ALA A 814 -25.56 21.14 -31.84
N MET A 815 -25.30 22.44 -31.94
CA MET A 815 -23.95 22.98 -31.92
C MET A 815 -23.89 24.32 -31.21
N GLN A 816 -22.80 24.53 -30.50
CA GLN A 816 -22.47 25.80 -29.86
C GLN A 816 -20.97 26.02 -29.95
N THR A 817 -20.56 27.27 -30.09
CA THR A 817 -19.15 27.66 -30.10
C THR A 817 -18.84 28.57 -28.93
N PHE A 818 -17.60 28.53 -28.46
CA PHE A 818 -17.12 29.29 -27.32
C PHE A 818 -15.73 29.86 -27.65
N HIS A 819 -15.53 31.18 -27.58
CA HIS A 819 -14.28 31.86 -27.95
C HIS A 819 -13.71 31.52 -29.35
N THR A 820 -14.58 31.31 -30.35
CA THR A 820 -14.17 30.88 -31.69
C THR A 820 -13.93 32.01 -32.68
N GLU A 821 -13.82 33.27 -32.24
CA GLU A 821 -13.68 34.44 -33.12
C GLU A 821 -12.39 34.38 -33.95
N THR A 822 -11.38 33.68 -33.45
CA THR A 822 -10.08 33.48 -34.10
C THR A 822 -10.04 32.28 -35.04
N LEU A 823 -11.09 31.45 -35.08
CA LEU A 823 -11.12 30.24 -35.91
C LEU A 823 -11.68 30.56 -37.30
N ALA A 824 -11.00 30.06 -38.33
CA ALA A 824 -11.56 30.03 -39.68
C ALA A 824 -12.60 28.90 -39.77
N PHE A 825 -13.85 29.25 -40.06
CA PHE A 825 -14.94 28.30 -40.21
C PHE A 825 -15.38 28.17 -41.67
N GLN A 826 -15.53 26.93 -42.13
CA GLN A 826 -16.07 26.61 -43.45
C GLN A 826 -17.17 25.54 -43.32
N ALA A 827 -18.27 25.75 -44.05
CA ALA A 827 -19.34 24.78 -44.17
C ALA A 827 -19.54 24.46 -45.66
N GLU A 828 -19.35 23.21 -46.02
CA GLU A 828 -19.56 22.69 -47.36
C GLU A 828 -20.68 21.66 -47.36
N THR A 829 -21.46 21.62 -48.44
CA THR A 829 -22.56 20.67 -48.59
C THR A 829 -22.48 20.07 -49.98
N ASN A 830 -22.05 18.80 -50.08
CA ASN A 830 -22.08 18.05 -51.34
C ASN A 830 -23.47 17.40 -51.54
N GLU A 831 -23.70 16.47 -52.47
CA GLU A 831 -25.06 15.92 -52.68
C GLU A 831 -25.62 15.14 -51.47
N THR A 832 -24.77 14.46 -50.69
CA THR A 832 -25.20 13.50 -49.64
C THR A 832 -24.81 13.90 -48.21
N HIS A 833 -23.77 14.70 -48.03
CA HIS A 833 -23.19 15.05 -46.72
C HIS A 833 -23.00 16.57 -46.55
N VAL A 834 -23.00 16.98 -45.28
CA VAL A 834 -22.53 18.29 -44.81
C VAL A 834 -21.16 18.09 -44.19
N VAL A 835 -20.22 19.00 -44.47
CA VAL A 835 -18.88 19.04 -43.92
C VAL A 835 -18.68 20.39 -43.24
N LEU A 836 -18.42 20.36 -41.94
CA LEU A 836 -18.10 21.53 -41.14
C LEU A 836 -16.62 21.46 -40.76
N SER A 837 -15.88 22.54 -40.97
CA SER A 837 -14.44 22.59 -40.72
C SER A 837 -14.11 23.86 -39.95
N TRP A 838 -13.41 23.72 -38.84
CA TRP A 838 -12.85 24.81 -38.04
C TRP A 838 -11.34 24.68 -38.04
N GLN A 839 -10.65 25.78 -38.33
CA GLN A 839 -9.20 25.83 -38.35
C GLN A 839 -8.69 26.95 -37.45
N ALA A 840 -7.82 26.62 -36.51
CA ALA A 840 -7.12 27.58 -35.68
C ALA A 840 -5.84 28.07 -36.39
N PRO A 841 -5.53 29.38 -36.34
CA PRO A 841 -4.22 29.90 -36.72
C PRO A 841 -3.15 29.45 -35.72
N ALA A 842 -1.88 29.77 -35.97
CA ALA A 842 -0.81 29.45 -35.03
C ALA A 842 -1.10 29.99 -33.61
N GLN A 843 -1.02 29.10 -32.62
CA GLN A 843 -1.31 29.32 -31.21
C GLN A 843 -0.01 29.22 -30.42
N SER A 844 0.26 30.21 -29.57
CA SER A 844 1.40 30.16 -28.65
C SER A 844 1.21 29.08 -27.59
N ALA A 845 2.33 28.60 -27.03
CA ALA A 845 2.33 27.69 -25.90
C ALA A 845 1.60 28.34 -24.73
N MET A 846 0.71 27.59 -24.07
CA MET A 846 0.17 28.01 -22.79
C MET A 846 1.10 27.58 -21.67
N ARG A 847 1.42 28.50 -20.76
CA ARG A 847 2.05 28.16 -19.49
C ARG A 847 1.15 27.18 -18.73
N ALA A 848 1.70 26.04 -18.31
CA ALA A 848 0.99 25.15 -17.41
C ALA A 848 0.92 25.78 -16.02
N GLU A 849 -0.29 25.96 -15.50
CA GLU A 849 -0.55 26.58 -14.20
C GLU A 849 -1.42 25.63 -13.37
N GLU A 850 -1.39 25.72 -12.04
CA GLU A 850 -2.18 24.81 -11.18
C GLU A 850 -3.69 25.08 -11.32
N LEU A 851 -4.54 24.10 -11.03
CA LEU A 851 -6.01 24.28 -11.04
C LEU A 851 -6.57 24.87 -12.35
N LEU A 852 -6.05 24.47 -13.52
CA LEU A 852 -6.64 24.87 -14.79
C LEU A 852 -8.07 24.30 -14.90
N PRO A 853 -9.05 25.10 -15.38
CA PRO A 853 -10.37 24.57 -15.71
C PRO A 853 -10.27 23.52 -16.83
N PRO A 854 -11.34 22.74 -17.05
CA PRO A 854 -11.51 22.01 -18.29
C PRO A 854 -11.20 22.91 -19.50
N TRP A 855 -10.42 22.40 -20.45
CA TRP A 855 -9.86 23.19 -21.56
C TRP A 855 -10.90 24.01 -22.32
N HIS A 856 -12.10 23.44 -22.45
CA HIS A 856 -13.22 24.04 -23.17
C HIS A 856 -13.89 25.24 -22.46
N PHE A 857 -13.50 25.56 -21.23
CA PHE A 857 -14.00 26.73 -20.49
C PHE A 857 -13.29 28.03 -20.86
N PHE A 858 -12.13 27.97 -21.52
CA PHE A 858 -11.32 29.17 -21.73
C PHE A 858 -10.55 29.19 -23.06
N LYS A 859 -10.55 28.07 -23.78
CA LYS A 859 -10.03 28.01 -25.15
C LYS A 859 -11.15 28.09 -26.18
N PRO A 860 -10.84 28.53 -27.42
CA PRO A 860 -11.74 28.37 -28.54
C PRO A 860 -12.23 26.93 -28.59
N SER A 861 -13.54 26.73 -28.56
CA SER A 861 -14.13 25.40 -28.43
C SER A 861 -15.42 25.27 -29.23
N VAL A 862 -15.65 24.07 -29.76
CA VAL A 862 -16.86 23.71 -30.50
C VAL A 862 -17.51 22.51 -29.80
N TYR A 863 -18.76 22.69 -29.41
CA TYR A 863 -19.62 21.65 -28.86
C TYR A 863 -20.52 21.14 -29.98
N VAL A 864 -20.55 19.82 -30.15
CA VAL A 864 -21.39 19.15 -31.13
C VAL A 864 -22.13 18.01 -30.45
N SER A 865 -23.41 17.87 -30.76
CA SER A 865 -24.20 16.71 -30.35
C SER A 865 -25.25 16.34 -31.39
N PHE A 866 -25.48 15.05 -31.58
CA PHE A 866 -26.68 14.51 -32.24
C PHE A 866 -27.65 13.89 -31.22
N GLY A 867 -27.43 14.16 -29.93
CA GLY A 867 -28.25 13.69 -28.83
C GLY A 867 -29.39 14.62 -28.48
N ASP A 868 -30.36 14.06 -27.76
CA ASP A 868 -31.46 14.76 -27.12
C ASP A 868 -31.65 14.19 -25.71
N TRP A 869 -31.83 15.04 -24.70
CA TRP A 869 -31.91 14.58 -23.32
C TRP A 869 -33.17 13.80 -23.01
N GLN A 870 -34.29 14.11 -23.65
CA GLN A 870 -35.53 13.36 -23.42
C GLN A 870 -35.44 11.96 -24.03
N GLU A 871 -34.87 11.83 -25.23
CA GLU A 871 -34.60 10.54 -25.85
C GLU A 871 -33.54 9.74 -25.09
N TYR A 872 -32.48 10.40 -24.60
CA TYR A 872 -31.49 9.75 -23.75
C TYR A 872 -32.11 9.18 -22.47
N ALA A 873 -32.89 9.99 -21.74
CA ALA A 873 -33.62 9.55 -20.55
C ALA A 873 -34.60 8.39 -20.86
N ARG A 874 -35.29 8.45 -22.01
CA ARG A 874 -36.21 7.39 -22.45
C ARG A 874 -35.49 6.08 -22.77
N ARG A 875 -34.34 6.14 -23.45
CA ARG A 875 -33.51 4.95 -23.75
C ARG A 875 -32.95 4.34 -22.49
N LEU A 876 -32.43 5.16 -21.58
CA LEU A 876 -31.91 4.66 -20.32
C LEU A 876 -33.02 4.06 -19.47
N ARG A 877 -34.20 4.70 -19.38
CA ARG A 877 -35.36 4.13 -18.69
C ARG A 877 -35.71 2.74 -19.23
N ARG A 878 -35.78 2.56 -20.55
CA ARG A 878 -36.00 1.23 -21.15
C ARG A 878 -34.91 0.22 -20.82
N ALA A 879 -33.64 0.66 -20.72
CA ALA A 879 -32.55 -0.24 -20.34
C ALA A 879 -32.63 -0.64 -18.86
N LEU A 880 -32.94 0.31 -17.97
CA LEU A 880 -33.14 0.08 -16.54
C LEU A 880 -34.36 -0.81 -16.28
N ASP A 881 -35.49 -0.54 -16.94
CA ASP A 881 -36.72 -1.34 -16.83
C ASP A 881 -36.44 -2.81 -17.21
N ARG A 882 -35.72 -3.04 -18.32
CA ARG A 882 -35.32 -4.39 -18.75
C ARG A 882 -34.35 -5.06 -17.78
N ALA A 883 -33.34 -4.34 -17.30
CA ALA A 883 -32.40 -4.88 -16.32
C ALA A 883 -33.10 -5.19 -14.98
N GLY A 884 -34.15 -4.45 -14.63
CA GLY A 884 -34.92 -4.62 -13.40
C GLY A 884 -35.91 -5.78 -13.38
N GLU A 885 -36.09 -6.53 -14.48
CA GLU A 885 -37.12 -7.60 -14.56
C GLU A 885 -36.84 -8.79 -13.62
N GLU A 886 -35.59 -9.03 -13.21
CA GLU A 886 -35.19 -10.11 -12.31
C GLU A 886 -34.80 -9.59 -10.90
N ASP A 887 -35.79 -9.42 -10.02
CA ASP A 887 -35.62 -8.81 -8.69
C ASP A 887 -36.26 -9.57 -7.51
N ARG A 888 -36.68 -10.82 -7.71
CA ARG A 888 -37.46 -11.59 -6.72
C ARG A 888 -36.67 -11.84 -5.44
N ALA A 889 -35.40 -12.24 -5.55
CA ALA A 889 -34.55 -12.52 -4.40
C ALA A 889 -34.23 -11.22 -3.63
N ALA A 890 -33.93 -10.14 -4.34
CA ALA A 890 -33.72 -8.81 -3.78
C ALA A 890 -34.95 -8.32 -2.99
N ARG A 891 -36.15 -8.43 -3.57
CA ARG A 891 -37.40 -8.07 -2.90
C ARG A 891 -37.68 -8.94 -1.67
N GLN A 892 -37.39 -10.23 -1.71
CA GLN A 892 -37.57 -11.14 -0.58
C GLN A 892 -36.59 -10.79 0.56
N HIS A 893 -35.33 -10.51 0.22
CA HIS A 893 -34.30 -10.08 1.15
C HIS A 893 -34.68 -8.77 1.83
N ALA A 894 -35.13 -7.77 1.07
CA ALA A 894 -35.62 -6.50 1.61
C ALA A 894 -36.77 -6.68 2.62
N LYS A 895 -37.77 -7.50 2.29
CA LYS A 895 -38.91 -7.79 3.20
C LYS A 895 -38.46 -8.49 4.49
N ALA A 896 -37.41 -9.31 4.42
CA ALA A 896 -36.84 -9.95 5.60
C ALA A 896 -36.11 -8.93 6.48
N LEU A 897 -35.31 -8.04 5.89
CA LEU A 897 -34.57 -6.99 6.60
C LEU A 897 -35.48 -6.03 7.37
N VAL A 898 -36.59 -5.60 6.75
CA VAL A 898 -37.51 -4.63 7.38
C VAL A 898 -38.56 -5.27 8.29
N LYS A 899 -38.55 -6.60 8.44
CA LYS A 899 -39.55 -7.31 9.23
C LYS A 899 -39.49 -6.87 10.69
N GLY A 900 -40.57 -6.26 11.18
CA GLY A 900 -40.68 -5.79 12.56
C GLY A 900 -40.24 -4.35 12.80
N LEU A 901 -39.64 -3.69 11.80
CA LEU A 901 -39.33 -2.26 11.86
C LEU A 901 -40.56 -1.43 11.47
N ARG A 902 -41.03 -0.56 12.37
CA ARG A 902 -42.20 0.30 12.14
C ARG A 902 -41.82 1.67 11.58
N GLU A 903 -40.75 2.26 12.11
CA GLU A 903 -40.28 3.58 11.71
C GLU A 903 -39.83 3.59 10.24
N PRO A 904 -40.37 4.48 9.39
CA PRO A 904 -39.95 4.62 8.00
C PRO A 904 -38.43 4.84 7.88
N ARG A 905 -37.85 5.74 8.67
CA ARG A 905 -36.41 6.00 8.64
C ARG A 905 -35.57 4.75 8.98
N ALA A 906 -35.99 3.95 9.96
CA ALA A 906 -35.27 2.72 10.33
C ALA A 906 -35.30 1.66 9.22
N ARG A 907 -36.44 1.53 8.52
CA ARG A 907 -36.57 0.63 7.36
C ARG A 907 -35.67 1.07 6.20
N LEU A 908 -35.60 2.38 5.96
CA LEU A 908 -34.75 2.97 4.92
C LEU A 908 -33.27 2.70 5.19
N LEU A 909 -32.83 2.97 6.43
CA LEU A 909 -31.46 2.70 6.89
C LEU A 909 -31.10 1.22 6.74
N ALA A 910 -31.96 0.30 7.19
CA ALA A 910 -31.71 -1.13 7.12
C ALA A 910 -31.44 -1.63 5.69
N ILE A 911 -32.19 -1.13 4.71
CA ILE A 911 -32.02 -1.50 3.30
C ILE A 911 -30.76 -0.90 2.70
N ARG A 912 -30.57 0.41 2.89
CA ARG A 912 -29.40 1.14 2.40
C ARG A 912 -28.12 0.51 2.93
N ASP A 913 -28.04 0.32 4.26
CA ASP A 913 -26.85 -0.19 4.93
C ASP A 913 -26.55 -1.62 4.52
N ASP A 914 -27.58 -2.44 4.31
CA ASP A 914 -27.37 -3.79 3.79
C ASP A 914 -26.75 -3.76 2.39
N VAL A 915 -27.29 -2.97 1.45
CA VAL A 915 -26.72 -2.87 0.09
C VAL A 915 -25.31 -2.29 0.11
N LEU A 916 -25.07 -1.23 0.89
CA LEU A 916 -23.76 -0.60 0.97
C LEU A 916 -22.71 -1.48 1.66
N ARG A 917 -23.11 -2.26 2.68
CA ARG A 917 -22.24 -3.17 3.43
C ARG A 917 -21.95 -4.46 2.67
N THR A 918 -22.91 -4.99 1.92
CA THR A 918 -22.81 -6.32 1.31
C THR A 918 -22.38 -6.31 -0.16
N ILE A 919 -22.57 -5.20 -0.89
CA ILE A 919 -22.29 -5.13 -2.34
C ILE A 919 -21.07 -4.27 -2.65
N ARG A 920 -20.00 -4.91 -3.11
CA ARG A 920 -18.74 -4.26 -3.48
C ARG A 920 -18.88 -3.45 -4.79
N PRO A 921 -18.47 -2.16 -4.84
CA PRO A 921 -18.41 -1.40 -6.10
C PRO A 921 -17.27 -1.91 -7.00
N ALA A 922 -17.58 -2.36 -8.22
CA ALA A 922 -16.59 -2.83 -9.19
C ALA A 922 -17.09 -2.73 -10.63
N GLY A 923 -16.22 -2.33 -11.57
CA GLY A 923 -16.54 -2.21 -13.01
C GLY A 923 -16.45 -0.77 -13.54
N PRO A 924 -16.46 -0.58 -14.87
CA PRO A 924 -16.40 0.74 -15.51
C PRO A 924 -17.75 1.47 -15.42
N SER A 925 -17.81 2.72 -15.88
CA SER A 925 -19.09 3.43 -16.02
C SER A 925 -20.00 2.69 -16.99
N PHE A 926 -21.32 2.73 -16.75
CA PHE A 926 -22.29 2.19 -17.70
C PHE A 926 -22.26 2.93 -19.05
N LEU A 927 -21.64 4.13 -19.13
CA LEU A 927 -21.38 4.83 -20.40
C LEU A 927 -20.25 4.21 -21.22
N ASP A 928 -19.36 3.45 -20.59
CA ASP A 928 -18.22 2.78 -21.25
C ASP A 928 -18.58 1.36 -21.71
N LEU A 929 -19.86 0.97 -21.53
CA LEU A 929 -20.44 -0.30 -21.89
C LEU A 929 -21.74 -0.10 -22.69
N PRO A 930 -22.13 -1.06 -23.54
CA PRO A 930 -23.49 -1.12 -24.07
C PRO A 930 -24.51 -1.15 -22.92
N LEU A 931 -25.66 -0.49 -23.08
CA LEU A 931 -26.70 -0.44 -22.04
C LEU A 931 -27.26 -1.84 -21.70
N GLU A 932 -27.09 -2.80 -22.60
CA GLU A 932 -27.40 -4.22 -22.40
C GLU A 932 -26.50 -4.91 -21.36
N ALA A 933 -25.40 -4.28 -20.94
CA ALA A 933 -24.49 -4.82 -19.93
C ALA A 933 -24.93 -4.53 -18.48
N LEU A 934 -26.00 -3.73 -18.29
CA LEU A 934 -26.62 -3.53 -16.96
C LEU A 934 -27.10 -4.87 -16.40
N SER A 935 -26.82 -5.11 -15.13
CA SER A 935 -27.12 -6.38 -14.46
C SER A 935 -28.37 -6.29 -13.60
N ALA A 936 -29.11 -7.40 -13.51
CA ALA A 936 -30.31 -7.45 -12.70
C ALA A 936 -30.04 -7.34 -11.19
N PRO A 937 -31.02 -6.85 -10.40
CA PRO A 937 -30.94 -6.80 -8.94
C PRO A 937 -30.55 -8.16 -8.31
N ASP A 938 -31.22 -9.25 -8.70
CA ASP A 938 -30.95 -10.57 -8.13
C ASP A 938 -29.52 -11.06 -8.43
N ARG A 939 -29.01 -10.76 -9.63
CA ARG A 939 -27.62 -11.07 -10.01
C ARG A 939 -26.64 -10.23 -9.19
N THR A 940 -26.90 -8.95 -9.02
CA THR A 940 -26.05 -8.06 -8.22
C THR A 940 -26.00 -8.48 -6.76
N LEU A 941 -27.15 -8.90 -6.19
CA LEU A 941 -27.25 -9.43 -4.83
C LEU A 941 -26.50 -10.76 -4.68
N ALA A 942 -26.66 -11.68 -5.64
CA ALA A 942 -26.02 -12.99 -5.61
C ALA A 942 -24.49 -12.90 -5.79
N ASP A 943 -24.04 -12.07 -6.72
CA ASP A 943 -22.62 -11.88 -7.02
C ASP A 943 -21.89 -11.07 -5.93
N GLN A 944 -22.64 -10.30 -5.11
CA GLN A 944 -22.11 -9.35 -4.11
C GLN A 944 -21.16 -8.28 -4.67
N TYR A 945 -21.24 -7.97 -5.98
CA TYR A 945 -20.56 -6.82 -6.59
C TYR A 945 -21.33 -6.25 -7.80
N GLY A 946 -21.02 -4.99 -8.12
CA GLY A 946 -21.49 -4.33 -9.35
C GLY A 946 -21.01 -2.89 -9.48
N HIS A 947 -21.06 -2.33 -10.69
CA HIS A 947 -20.75 -0.93 -10.94
C HIS A 947 -21.86 -0.03 -10.36
N PRO A 948 -21.66 1.30 -10.24
CA PRO A 948 -22.61 2.18 -9.54
C PRO A 948 -24.09 2.06 -9.99
N ALA A 949 -24.36 1.92 -11.28
CA ALA A 949 -25.74 1.76 -11.77
C ALA A 949 -26.41 0.41 -11.41
N ASP A 950 -25.66 -0.69 -11.32
CA ASP A 950 -26.19 -2.00 -10.89
C ASP A 950 -26.54 -1.97 -9.40
N ARG A 951 -25.70 -1.31 -8.59
CA ARG A 951 -25.97 -1.07 -7.16
C ARG A 951 -27.22 -0.21 -6.97
N ALA A 952 -27.39 0.82 -7.79
CA ALA A 952 -28.58 1.67 -7.78
C ALA A 952 -29.85 0.86 -8.14
N LEU A 953 -29.80 0.00 -9.15
CA LEU A 953 -30.91 -0.89 -9.52
C LEU A 953 -31.32 -1.82 -8.38
N LEU A 954 -30.35 -2.49 -7.74
CA LEU A 954 -30.60 -3.33 -6.59
C LEU A 954 -31.22 -2.55 -5.42
N LEU A 955 -30.65 -1.39 -5.10
CA LEU A 955 -31.15 -0.55 -4.02
C LEU A 955 -32.59 -0.11 -4.27
N ALA A 956 -32.92 0.35 -5.48
CA ALA A 956 -34.28 0.74 -5.84
C ALA A 956 -35.27 -0.43 -5.72
N ALA A 957 -34.92 -1.61 -6.21
CA ALA A 957 -35.79 -2.80 -6.11
C ALA A 957 -36.07 -3.19 -4.64
N MET A 958 -35.05 -3.12 -3.78
CA MET A 958 -35.20 -3.40 -2.35
C MET A 958 -36.05 -2.33 -1.64
N LEU A 959 -35.84 -1.05 -1.95
CA LEU A 959 -36.61 0.07 -1.39
C LEU A 959 -38.09 0.01 -1.78
N ASP A 960 -38.39 -0.27 -3.04
CA ASP A 960 -39.76 -0.47 -3.54
C ASP A 960 -40.45 -1.63 -2.81
N ALA A 961 -39.76 -2.77 -2.64
CA ALA A 961 -40.30 -3.91 -1.87
C ALA A 961 -40.59 -3.61 -0.40
N ALA A 962 -39.95 -2.59 0.18
CA ALA A 962 -40.18 -2.14 1.54
C ALA A 962 -41.22 -1.03 1.68
N GLY A 963 -41.82 -0.61 0.57
CA GLY A 963 -42.91 0.38 0.52
C GLY A 963 -42.45 1.82 0.38
N PHE A 964 -41.25 2.06 -0.15
CA PHE A 964 -40.79 3.39 -0.58
C PHE A 964 -41.05 3.59 -2.08
N ASP A 965 -41.01 4.84 -2.54
CA ASP A 965 -41.11 5.21 -3.96
C ASP A 965 -39.74 5.73 -4.44
N PRO A 966 -38.82 4.83 -4.85
CA PRO A 966 -37.48 5.24 -5.28
C PRO A 966 -37.50 5.90 -6.66
N GLU A 967 -36.86 7.06 -6.77
CA GLU A 967 -36.64 7.78 -8.02
C GLU A 967 -35.18 7.65 -8.48
N PHE A 968 -34.98 7.33 -9.76
CA PHE A 968 -33.66 7.41 -10.39
C PHE A 968 -33.38 8.82 -10.90
N LEU A 969 -32.24 9.37 -10.46
CA LEU A 969 -31.70 10.63 -10.95
C LEU A 969 -30.34 10.38 -11.62
N LEU A 970 -30.15 10.96 -12.80
CA LEU A 970 -28.84 11.03 -13.43
C LEU A 970 -28.18 12.33 -13.02
N ALA A 971 -27.35 12.28 -11.99
CA ALA A 971 -26.59 13.44 -11.52
C ALA A 971 -25.41 13.72 -12.46
N SER A 972 -25.15 15.01 -12.64
CA SER A 972 -23.86 15.51 -13.09
C SER A 972 -22.89 15.47 -11.92
N GLN A 973 -21.71 14.87 -12.09
CA GLN A 973 -20.63 15.04 -11.12
C GLN A 973 -19.92 16.40 -11.29
N ASP A 974 -20.19 17.11 -12.39
CA ASP A 974 -19.82 18.50 -12.54
C ASP A 974 -20.81 19.39 -11.76
N THR A 975 -20.28 20.08 -10.75
CA THR A 975 -21.03 20.95 -9.85
C THR A 975 -20.75 22.44 -10.10
N THR A 976 -20.13 22.77 -11.24
CA THR A 976 -19.82 24.13 -11.68
C THR A 976 -21.07 25.01 -11.64
N ARG A 977 -21.05 26.04 -10.79
CA ARG A 977 -22.19 26.96 -10.58
C ARG A 977 -22.15 28.17 -11.52
N HIS A 978 -21.00 28.47 -12.12
CA HIS A 978 -20.86 29.59 -13.05
C HIS A 978 -21.49 29.23 -14.41
N ALA A 979 -22.66 29.82 -14.68
CA ALA A 979 -23.52 29.45 -15.81
C ALA A 979 -22.83 29.47 -17.20
N PRO A 980 -21.95 30.44 -17.54
CA PRO A 980 -21.24 30.44 -18.82
C PRO A 980 -20.41 29.18 -19.10
N TYR A 981 -19.96 28.46 -18.07
CA TYR A 981 -19.14 27.26 -18.21
C TYR A 981 -19.96 25.97 -18.08
N ALA A 982 -20.99 25.96 -17.22
CA ALA A 982 -21.84 24.80 -17.02
C ALA A 982 -22.89 24.61 -18.14
N ALA A 983 -23.36 25.71 -18.75
CA ALA A 983 -24.48 25.67 -19.70
C ALA A 983 -24.17 24.95 -21.03
N PRO A 984 -23.00 25.13 -21.69
CA PRO A 984 -22.78 24.55 -23.02
C PRO A 984 -22.90 23.02 -23.09
N SER A 985 -22.35 22.29 -22.11
CA SER A 985 -22.43 20.81 -22.08
C SER A 985 -23.83 20.28 -21.75
N ARG A 986 -24.66 21.12 -21.13
CA ARG A 986 -26.08 20.86 -20.87
C ARG A 986 -26.95 21.22 -22.07
N ASP A 987 -26.72 22.38 -22.69
CA ASP A 987 -27.57 22.92 -23.76
C ASP A 987 -27.26 22.24 -25.11
N VAL A 988 -26.02 21.79 -25.31
CA VAL A 988 -25.61 20.88 -26.40
C VAL A 988 -25.29 19.51 -25.79
N PRO A 989 -26.24 18.55 -25.80
CA PRO A 989 -26.17 17.35 -24.96
C PRO A 989 -24.84 16.60 -25.05
N GLN A 990 -24.04 16.58 -23.98
CA GLN A 990 -22.80 15.80 -23.92
C GLN A 990 -23.03 14.51 -23.13
N ARG A 991 -22.84 13.34 -23.73
CA ARG A 991 -23.11 12.03 -23.08
C ARG A 991 -22.49 11.90 -21.68
N GLY A 992 -21.31 12.48 -21.47
CA GLY A 992 -20.61 12.47 -20.18
C GLY A 992 -21.09 13.47 -19.13
N TYR A 993 -22.17 14.24 -19.38
CA TYR A 993 -22.67 15.24 -18.43
C TYR A 993 -23.62 14.64 -17.39
N TYR A 994 -24.54 13.75 -17.79
CA TYR A 994 -25.49 13.07 -16.90
C TYR A 994 -25.18 11.58 -16.82
N HIS A 995 -24.08 11.22 -16.16
CA HIS A 995 -23.52 9.86 -16.16
C HIS A 995 -23.59 9.13 -14.81
N HIS A 996 -23.97 9.82 -13.73
CA HIS A 996 -23.94 9.24 -12.39
C HIS A 996 -25.36 8.90 -11.92
N LEU A 997 -25.71 7.61 -11.95
CA LEU A 997 -27.04 7.14 -11.58
C LEU A 997 -27.16 7.03 -10.06
N VAL A 998 -28.07 7.82 -9.46
CA VAL A 998 -28.37 7.79 -8.02
C VAL A 998 -29.84 7.47 -7.76
N VAL A 999 -30.10 6.89 -6.58
CA VAL A 999 -31.44 6.58 -6.09
C VAL A 999 -31.82 7.60 -5.03
N ALA A 1000 -32.94 8.27 -5.26
CA ALA A 1000 -33.53 9.21 -4.33
C ALA A 1000 -34.83 8.67 -3.75
N VAL A 1001 -35.13 8.99 -2.49
CA VAL A 1001 -36.39 8.64 -1.82
C VAL A 1001 -36.86 9.83 -1.00
N THR A 1002 -38.17 10.10 -1.04
CA THR A 1002 -38.81 10.99 -0.07
C THR A 1002 -39.28 10.17 1.14
N CYS A 1003 -38.77 10.48 2.32
CA CYS A 1003 -39.17 9.85 3.58
C CYS A 1003 -39.43 10.94 4.62
N GLU A 1004 -40.60 10.91 5.26
CA GLU A 1004 -40.99 11.89 6.30
C GLU A 1004 -40.90 13.36 5.85
N GLY A 1005 -41.13 13.62 4.56
CA GLY A 1005 -41.08 14.98 3.98
C GLY A 1005 -39.68 15.46 3.60
N GLN A 1006 -38.65 14.64 3.83
CA GLN A 1006 -37.26 14.95 3.49
C GLN A 1006 -36.81 14.08 2.31
N HIS A 1007 -36.02 14.66 1.39
CA HIS A 1007 -35.56 14.00 0.17
C HIS A 1007 -34.10 13.54 0.31
N PHE A 1008 -33.86 12.24 0.20
CA PHE A 1008 -32.55 11.63 0.46
C PHE A 1008 -31.95 11.01 -0.79
N ILE A 1009 -30.64 11.14 -0.97
CA ILE A 1009 -29.83 10.36 -1.92
C ILE A 1009 -29.16 9.23 -1.15
N LEU A 1010 -29.25 7.98 -1.64
CA LEU A 1010 -29.01 6.80 -0.78
C LEU A 1010 -27.85 5.88 -1.19
N ASN A 1011 -27.39 5.91 -2.44
CA ASN A 1011 -26.38 4.96 -2.94
C ASN A 1011 -24.95 5.52 -3.02
N GLU A 1012 -24.69 6.63 -2.32
CA GLU A 1012 -23.36 7.20 -2.13
C GLU A 1012 -22.73 6.63 -0.85
N GLY A 1013 -21.40 6.44 -0.82
CA GLY A 1013 -20.67 6.08 0.41
C GLY A 1013 -20.77 4.60 0.85
N ASP A 1014 -20.69 4.38 2.17
CA ASP A 1014 -20.83 3.10 2.88
C ASP A 1014 -21.85 3.17 4.06
N GLN A 1015 -22.02 2.09 4.82
CA GLN A 1015 -23.02 2.02 5.91
C GLN A 1015 -22.76 2.98 7.09
N TYR A 1016 -21.58 3.58 7.19
CA TYR A 1016 -21.24 4.51 8.25
C TYR A 1016 -21.67 5.95 7.91
N ASP A 1017 -22.00 6.23 6.65
CA ASP A 1017 -22.40 7.54 6.17
C ASP A 1017 -23.77 7.99 6.72
N GLU A 1018 -23.88 9.30 6.98
CA GLU A 1018 -25.13 9.90 7.39
C GLU A 1018 -26.19 9.79 6.28
N LEU A 1019 -27.43 9.55 6.66
CA LEU A 1019 -28.52 9.36 5.71
C LEU A 1019 -28.76 10.64 4.90
N GLY A 1020 -28.48 10.55 3.59
CA GLY A 1020 -28.61 11.67 2.65
C GLY A 1020 -27.37 12.55 2.49
N ALA A 1021 -26.29 12.30 3.24
CA ALA A 1021 -25.02 12.98 3.00
C ALA A 1021 -24.48 12.63 1.61
N SER A 1022 -24.10 13.63 0.83
CA SER A 1022 -23.61 13.44 -0.53
C SER A 1022 -22.72 14.59 -0.99
N GLY A 1023 -21.78 14.30 -1.89
CA GLY A 1023 -20.96 15.32 -2.56
C GLY A 1023 -21.67 16.04 -3.71
N LEU A 1024 -22.92 15.68 -4.00
CA LEU A 1024 -23.68 16.15 -5.16
C LEU A 1024 -24.47 17.45 -4.91
N ASP A 1025 -24.22 18.18 -3.82
CA ASP A 1025 -24.90 19.46 -3.56
C ASP A 1025 -24.63 20.48 -4.68
N GLY A 1026 -25.70 20.99 -5.30
CA GLY A 1026 -25.66 21.89 -6.44
C GLY A 1026 -25.49 21.20 -7.80
N ALA A 1027 -25.36 19.87 -7.84
CA ALA A 1027 -25.25 19.13 -9.11
C ALA A 1027 -26.54 19.23 -9.93
N PRO A 1028 -26.47 19.57 -11.23
CA PRO A 1028 -27.57 19.32 -12.16
C PRO A 1028 -27.92 17.83 -12.18
N ALA A 1029 -29.20 17.50 -12.29
CA ALA A 1029 -29.67 16.14 -12.42
C ALA A 1029 -30.78 16.02 -13.46
N LEU A 1030 -30.77 14.92 -14.22
CA LEU A 1030 -31.80 14.57 -15.19
C LEU A 1030 -32.64 13.41 -14.65
N THR A 1031 -33.95 13.62 -14.50
CA THR A 1031 -34.90 12.55 -14.18
C THR A 1031 -35.10 11.63 -15.39
N LEU A 1032 -35.51 10.37 -15.16
CA LEU A 1032 -35.87 9.45 -16.25
C LEU A 1032 -37.11 9.90 -17.05
N LYS A 1033 -37.83 10.94 -16.60
CA LYS A 1033 -38.92 11.60 -17.36
C LYS A 1033 -38.42 12.71 -18.28
N GLY A 1034 -37.11 12.99 -18.29
CA GLY A 1034 -36.51 14.05 -19.11
C GLY A 1034 -36.60 15.45 -18.51
N ARG A 1035 -37.01 15.57 -17.22
CA ARG A 1035 -37.00 16.83 -16.49
C ARG A 1035 -35.63 17.06 -15.86
N MET A 1036 -35.05 18.24 -16.07
CA MET A 1036 -33.84 18.69 -15.40
C MET A 1036 -34.18 19.35 -14.06
N GLN A 1037 -33.34 19.12 -13.06
CA GLN A 1037 -33.40 19.74 -11.74
C GLN A 1037 -31.99 19.93 -11.18
N THR A 1038 -31.90 20.55 -10.00
CA THR A 1038 -30.65 20.67 -9.25
C THR A 1038 -30.80 19.87 -7.96
N ILE A 1039 -29.78 19.11 -7.60
CA ILE A 1039 -29.70 18.47 -6.29
C ILE A 1039 -29.40 19.55 -5.26
N ASP A 1040 -30.31 19.73 -4.31
CA ASP A 1040 -30.11 20.61 -3.16
C ASP A 1040 -30.22 19.74 -1.91
N LEU A 1041 -29.14 19.68 -1.13
CA LEU A 1041 -29.11 18.95 0.12
C LEU A 1041 -29.53 19.86 1.27
N GLU A 1042 -30.00 19.27 2.36
CA GLU A 1042 -30.20 20.01 3.59
C GLU A 1042 -28.87 20.58 4.11
N PRO A 1043 -28.84 21.79 4.70
CA PRO A 1043 -27.59 22.47 5.08
C PRO A 1043 -26.63 21.62 5.89
N ASP A 1044 -27.15 20.82 6.82
CA ASP A 1044 -26.35 19.97 7.69
C ASP A 1044 -25.76 18.77 6.94
N LEU A 1045 -26.36 18.31 5.84
CA LEU A 1045 -25.87 17.19 5.03
C LEU A 1045 -24.84 17.61 3.97
N LYS A 1046 -24.60 18.91 3.81
CA LYS A 1046 -23.59 19.46 2.88
C LYS A 1046 -22.18 19.22 3.43
N ASN A 1047 -21.21 19.15 2.51
CA ASN A 1047 -19.81 19.00 2.89
C ASN A 1047 -19.30 20.24 3.63
N ARG A 1048 -18.93 20.02 4.89
CA ARG A 1048 -18.37 21.02 5.79
C ARG A 1048 -17.28 20.38 6.65
N ARG A 1049 -16.23 21.15 6.93
CA ARG A 1049 -15.21 20.81 7.91
C ARG A 1049 -15.04 21.98 8.85
N ARG A 1050 -15.03 21.70 10.14
CA ARG A 1050 -14.71 22.70 11.16
C ARG A 1050 -13.59 22.17 12.01
N ASP A 1051 -12.59 23.01 12.22
CA ASP A 1051 -11.43 22.73 13.04
C ASP A 1051 -11.30 23.85 14.08
N ALA A 1052 -10.98 23.49 15.33
CA ALA A 1052 -10.67 24.44 16.38
C ALA A 1052 -9.38 24.06 17.08
N TRP A 1053 -8.59 25.09 17.37
CA TRP A 1053 -7.31 25.02 18.06
C TRP A 1053 -7.31 26.04 19.18
N THR A 1054 -6.87 25.64 20.38
CA THR A 1054 -6.60 26.56 21.48
C THR A 1054 -5.18 26.30 21.97
N ILE A 1055 -4.29 27.28 21.86
CA ILE A 1055 -2.87 27.21 22.20
C ILE A 1055 -2.64 28.16 23.36
N GLU A 1056 -2.38 27.64 24.55
CA GLU A 1056 -2.02 28.44 25.72
C GLU A 1056 -0.53 28.30 25.98
N LEU A 1057 0.19 29.42 25.99
CA LEU A 1057 1.64 29.47 26.14
C LEU A 1057 2.05 29.90 27.55
N ASP A 1058 3.15 29.32 28.03
CA ASP A 1058 3.87 29.82 29.21
C ASP A 1058 5.10 30.67 28.81
N ALA A 1059 5.74 31.26 29.82
CA ALA A 1059 6.88 32.16 29.62
C ALA A 1059 8.15 31.45 29.11
N GLN A 1060 8.19 30.11 29.14
CA GLN A 1060 9.29 29.27 28.70
C GLN A 1060 9.08 28.75 27.27
N GLY A 1061 7.93 29.03 26.65
CA GLY A 1061 7.59 28.58 25.31
C GLY A 1061 6.96 27.19 25.26
N CYS A 1062 6.53 26.64 26.41
CA CYS A 1062 5.69 25.45 26.43
C CYS A 1062 4.26 25.82 26.00
N ALA A 1063 3.64 24.96 25.20
CA ALA A 1063 2.28 25.16 24.71
C ALA A 1063 1.34 24.06 25.21
N ARG A 1064 0.20 24.44 25.80
CA ARG A 1064 -0.97 23.58 25.98
C ARG A 1064 -1.91 23.77 24.79
N ILE A 1065 -2.04 22.74 23.96
CA ILE A 1065 -2.72 22.76 22.66
C ILE A 1065 -3.97 21.88 22.74
N THR A 1066 -5.16 22.46 22.63
CA THR A 1066 -6.43 21.73 22.48
C THR A 1066 -6.84 21.73 21.01
N VAL A 1067 -7.11 20.56 20.45
CA VAL A 1067 -7.59 20.37 19.07
C VAL A 1067 -8.99 19.81 19.09
N THR A 1068 -9.88 20.33 18.26
CA THR A 1068 -11.21 19.77 18.00
C THR A 1068 -11.50 19.76 16.50
N ASN A 1069 -11.95 18.64 15.96
CA ASN A 1069 -12.31 18.49 14.54
C ASN A 1069 -13.75 17.98 14.44
N TRP A 1070 -14.58 18.64 13.62
CA TRP A 1070 -15.94 18.22 13.31
C TRP A 1070 -16.06 17.80 11.84
N PHE A 1071 -16.74 16.68 11.61
CA PHE A 1071 -16.89 16.00 10.33
C PHE A 1071 -18.37 15.98 9.91
N TYR A 1072 -18.66 16.58 8.74
CA TYR A 1072 -19.99 16.66 8.14
C TYR A 1072 -20.00 16.04 6.74
N GLY A 1073 -21.20 15.78 6.21
CA GLY A 1073 -21.39 15.27 4.86
C GLY A 1073 -20.63 13.97 4.63
N THR A 1074 -19.94 13.87 3.50
CA THR A 1074 -19.19 12.67 3.10
C THR A 1074 -17.93 12.39 3.94
N GLN A 1075 -17.61 13.25 4.92
CA GLN A 1075 -16.46 13.05 5.81
C GLN A 1075 -16.82 12.21 7.04
N VAL A 1076 -18.10 12.13 7.41
CA VAL A 1076 -18.52 11.49 8.66
C VAL A 1076 -18.46 9.96 8.61
N GLY A 1077 -18.73 9.35 7.44
CA GLY A 1077 -18.71 7.90 7.28
C GLY A 1077 -17.33 7.29 7.57
N PRO A 1078 -16.26 7.71 6.87
CA PRO A 1078 -14.90 7.26 7.14
C PRO A 1078 -14.46 7.51 8.59
N PHE A 1079 -14.86 8.64 9.17
CA PHE A 1079 -14.60 8.97 10.57
C PHE A 1079 -15.28 7.97 11.52
N ARG A 1080 -16.59 7.73 11.37
CA ARG A 1080 -17.36 6.81 12.22
C ARG A 1080 -16.82 5.39 12.14
N LYS A 1081 -16.53 4.91 10.92
CA LYS A 1081 -15.95 3.59 10.69
C LYS A 1081 -14.67 3.38 11.48
N ARG A 1082 -13.72 4.32 11.34
CA ARG A 1082 -12.42 4.25 12.01
C ARG A 1082 -12.56 4.11 13.52
N TYR A 1083 -13.38 4.94 14.14
CA TYR A 1083 -13.43 5.02 15.61
C TYR A 1083 -14.43 4.08 16.27
N ARG A 1084 -15.48 3.62 15.56
CA ARG A 1084 -16.41 2.60 16.10
C ARG A 1084 -15.80 1.20 16.12
N GLU A 1085 -14.85 0.92 15.22
CA GLU A 1085 -14.16 -0.37 15.15
C GLU A 1085 -12.80 -0.39 15.88
N MET A 1086 -12.42 0.70 16.55
CA MET A 1086 -11.12 0.84 17.22
C MET A 1086 -11.20 0.36 18.68
N LEU A 1087 -10.32 -0.57 19.05
CA LEU A 1087 -10.21 -1.08 20.41
C LEU A 1087 -9.57 -0.03 21.34
N PRO A 1088 -9.82 -0.06 22.67
CA PRO A 1088 -9.30 0.95 23.60
C PRO A 1088 -7.78 1.17 23.59
N GLU A 1089 -6.96 0.12 23.47
CA GLU A 1089 -5.50 0.24 23.38
C GLU A 1089 -5.07 0.81 22.03
N ASP A 1090 -5.71 0.38 20.93
CA ASP A 1090 -5.48 0.98 19.61
C ASP A 1090 -5.88 2.46 19.61
N PHE A 1091 -6.96 2.80 20.31
CA PHE A 1091 -7.43 4.17 20.51
C PHE A 1091 -6.43 5.00 21.32
N ARG A 1092 -5.85 4.42 22.38
CA ARG A 1092 -4.77 5.05 23.16
C ARG A 1092 -3.54 5.30 22.29
N ARG A 1093 -3.11 4.33 21.48
CA ARG A 1093 -1.96 4.45 20.59
C ARG A 1093 -2.18 5.48 19.49
N HIS A 1094 -3.34 5.43 18.84
CA HIS A 1094 -3.76 6.42 17.86
C HIS A 1094 -3.80 7.84 18.46
N HIS A 1095 -4.25 7.98 19.71
CA HIS A 1095 -4.15 9.26 20.42
C HIS A 1095 -2.69 9.72 20.62
N LEU A 1096 -1.78 8.83 21.00
CA LEU A 1096 -0.35 9.16 21.09
C LEU A 1096 0.24 9.57 19.74
N GLU A 1097 -0.18 8.94 18.64
CA GLU A 1097 0.22 9.32 17.29
C GLU A 1097 -0.29 10.73 16.92
N LEU A 1098 -1.56 11.04 17.21
CA LEU A 1098 -2.13 12.38 17.00
C LEU A 1098 -1.38 13.44 17.81
N VAL A 1099 -0.99 13.12 19.05
CA VAL A 1099 -0.19 14.01 19.91
C VAL A 1099 1.23 14.19 19.34
N GLY A 1100 1.91 13.10 18.99
CA GLY A 1100 3.27 13.13 18.43
C GLY A 1100 3.37 13.83 17.07
N ALA A 1101 2.25 13.92 16.34
CA ALA A 1101 2.14 14.70 15.10
C ALA A 1101 2.13 16.22 15.34
N LEU A 1102 1.74 16.69 16.54
CA LEU A 1102 1.79 18.11 16.90
C LEU A 1102 3.24 18.58 17.08
N ALA A 1103 4.02 17.79 17.81
CA ALA A 1103 5.46 17.95 18.00
C ALA A 1103 6.02 16.64 18.58
N LYS A 1104 7.27 16.31 18.26
CA LYS A 1104 7.94 15.13 18.86
C LYS A 1104 8.10 15.26 20.38
N SER A 1105 8.09 16.49 20.92
CA SER A 1105 8.11 16.80 22.35
C SER A 1105 6.71 16.83 23.01
N ALA A 1106 5.64 16.61 22.25
CA ALA A 1106 4.28 16.69 22.76
C ALA A 1106 3.90 15.49 23.64
N GLU A 1107 3.19 15.76 24.71
CA GLU A 1107 2.64 14.78 25.65
C GLU A 1107 1.12 14.99 25.81
N PRO A 1108 0.30 13.94 25.97
CA PRO A 1108 -1.13 14.08 26.18
C PRO A 1108 -1.45 14.84 27.48
N ALA A 1109 -2.43 15.73 27.42
CA ALA A 1109 -2.89 16.56 28.54
C ALA A 1109 -4.41 16.54 28.75
N SER A 1110 -5.13 15.77 27.94
CA SER A 1110 -6.47 15.22 28.15
C SER A 1110 -6.57 13.88 27.42
N ASP A 1111 -7.63 13.11 27.64
CA ASP A 1111 -7.96 11.99 26.75
C ASP A 1111 -8.43 12.48 25.37
N LEU A 1112 -8.37 11.58 24.38
CA LEU A 1112 -9.04 11.76 23.10
C LEU A 1112 -10.53 11.45 23.27
N ILE A 1113 -11.38 12.45 23.06
CA ILE A 1113 -12.83 12.31 23.05
C ILE A 1113 -13.25 12.17 21.60
N VAL A 1114 -14.02 11.13 21.26
CA VAL A 1114 -14.57 10.92 19.92
C VAL A 1114 -16.07 10.65 20.02
N GLU A 1115 -16.85 11.47 19.34
CA GLU A 1115 -18.30 11.33 19.25
C GLU A 1115 -18.67 10.84 17.85
N THR A 1116 -19.02 9.55 17.75
CA THR A 1116 -19.39 8.91 16.48
C THR A 1116 -20.89 8.71 16.32
N ALA A 1117 -21.68 8.81 17.39
CA ALA A 1117 -23.13 8.63 17.35
C ALA A 1117 -23.84 9.93 16.96
N ALA A 1118 -23.31 11.08 17.38
CA ALA A 1118 -23.85 12.37 16.98
C ALA A 1118 -23.58 12.68 15.50
N TYR A 1119 -24.33 13.67 15.01
CA TYR A 1119 -24.06 14.32 13.74
C TYR A 1119 -24.03 15.85 13.98
N PRO A 1120 -22.95 16.56 13.61
CA PRO A 1120 -21.70 16.04 13.03
C PRO A 1120 -20.96 15.10 14.01
N GLY A 1121 -20.20 14.17 13.44
CA GLY A 1121 -19.20 13.45 14.24
C GLY A 1121 -18.07 14.41 14.62
N TYR A 1122 -17.47 14.25 15.80
CA TYR A 1122 -16.32 15.09 16.17
C TYR A 1122 -15.31 14.35 17.03
N LEU A 1123 -14.08 14.86 17.05
CA LEU A 1123 -13.07 14.46 18.02
C LEU A 1123 -12.43 15.68 18.68
N THR A 1124 -11.93 15.51 19.90
CA THR A 1124 -11.12 16.53 20.56
C THR A 1124 -10.10 15.92 21.53
N PHE A 1125 -8.93 16.53 21.64
CA PHE A 1125 -7.91 16.17 22.62
C PHE A 1125 -7.04 17.39 22.96
N THR A 1126 -6.30 17.31 24.07
CA THR A 1126 -5.35 18.33 24.50
C THR A 1126 -3.98 17.72 24.69
N ALA A 1127 -2.92 18.43 24.29
CA ALA A 1127 -1.52 18.05 24.50
C ALA A 1127 -0.72 19.20 25.10
N THR A 1128 0.38 18.89 25.77
CA THR A 1128 1.40 19.86 26.18
C THR A 1128 2.69 19.58 25.41
N ALA A 1129 3.24 20.58 24.73
CA ALA A 1129 4.49 20.47 23.97
C ALA A 1129 5.53 21.44 24.54
N ARG A 1130 6.66 20.89 25.00
CA ARG A 1130 7.82 21.68 25.41
C ARG A 1130 8.54 22.24 24.19
N ASP A 1131 9.11 23.44 24.33
CA ASP A 1131 9.84 24.15 23.27
C ASP A 1131 9.00 24.30 21.99
N TYR A 1132 7.68 24.41 22.14
CA TYR A 1132 6.76 24.57 21.01
C TYR A 1132 6.85 25.98 20.42
N ALA A 1133 7.00 26.98 21.29
CA ALA A 1133 7.35 28.34 20.93
C ALA A 1133 8.80 28.63 21.32
N ALA A 1134 9.54 29.28 20.43
CA ALA A 1134 10.89 29.75 20.73
C ALA A 1134 10.80 31.09 21.48
N VAL A 1135 11.46 31.18 22.63
CA VAL A 1135 11.57 32.41 23.43
C VAL A 1135 13.01 32.90 23.39
N GLU A 1136 13.25 34.06 22.78
CA GLU A 1136 14.58 34.69 22.73
C GLU A 1136 14.48 36.19 23.01
N LYS A 1137 15.28 36.70 23.96
CA LYS A 1137 15.39 38.14 24.30
C LYS A 1137 14.04 38.85 24.55
N GLY A 1138 13.09 38.15 25.18
CA GLY A 1138 11.75 38.70 25.48
C GLY A 1138 10.78 38.71 24.28
N VAL A 1139 11.13 38.02 23.18
CA VAL A 1139 10.27 37.80 22.01
C VAL A 1139 9.88 36.33 21.96
N LEU A 1140 8.58 36.07 21.77
CA LEU A 1140 8.02 34.72 21.64
C LEU A 1140 7.60 34.50 20.18
N THR A 1141 8.09 33.42 19.57
CA THR A 1141 7.73 33.01 18.20
C THR A 1141 7.13 31.60 18.22
N LEU A 1142 5.95 31.41 17.64
CA LEU A 1142 5.29 30.10 17.53
C LEU A 1142 4.84 29.81 16.10
N LEU A 1143 4.78 28.52 15.76
CA LEU A 1143 4.12 28.05 14.55
C LEU A 1143 2.62 27.92 14.80
N ILE A 1144 1.79 28.61 14.02
CA ILE A 1144 0.34 28.52 14.16
C ILE A 1144 -0.19 27.42 13.21
N PRO A 1145 -0.90 26.40 13.72
CA PRO A 1145 -1.30 25.22 12.95
C PRO A 1145 -2.28 25.55 11.82
N GLU A 1146 -1.94 25.16 10.59
CA GLU A 1146 -2.77 25.22 9.37
C GLU A 1146 -3.60 26.50 9.14
N VAL A 1147 -3.26 27.62 9.77
CA VAL A 1147 -3.98 28.91 9.63
C VAL A 1147 -3.89 29.42 8.20
N ALA A 1148 -2.73 29.22 7.58
CA ALA A 1148 -2.47 29.43 6.16
C ALA A 1148 -2.51 28.12 5.36
N GLY A 1149 -3.33 27.14 5.79
CA GLY A 1149 -3.61 25.95 5.01
C GLY A 1149 -3.89 26.36 3.57
N VAL A 1150 -3.29 25.64 2.63
CA VAL A 1150 -3.25 26.02 1.21
C VAL A 1150 -4.66 26.31 0.71
N LEU A 1151 -5.00 27.60 0.57
CA LEU A 1151 -6.31 28.02 0.09
C LEU A 1151 -6.47 27.61 -1.37
N PHE A 1152 -5.43 27.87 -2.14
CA PHE A 1152 -5.21 27.40 -3.49
C PHE A 1152 -3.72 27.04 -3.60
N PRO A 1153 -3.34 25.85 -4.09
CA PRO A 1153 -1.94 25.45 -4.27
C PRO A 1153 -1.30 26.20 -5.44
N LEU A 1154 -1.25 27.52 -5.37
CA LEU A 1154 -0.69 28.38 -6.40
C LEU A 1154 0.82 28.52 -6.16
N ARG A 1155 1.62 28.34 -7.21
CA ARG A 1155 3.09 28.42 -7.14
C ARG A 1155 3.67 29.67 -7.78
N ALA A 1156 2.84 30.51 -8.40
CA ALA A 1156 3.24 31.74 -9.09
C ALA A 1156 2.45 32.95 -8.59
N ASP A 1157 3.11 34.10 -8.50
CA ASP A 1157 2.51 35.40 -8.11
C ASP A 1157 1.60 35.98 -9.20
N THR A 1158 1.76 35.54 -10.45
CA THR A 1158 0.97 35.96 -11.60
C THR A 1158 0.46 34.73 -12.36
N ARG A 1159 -0.70 34.90 -13.01
CA ARG A 1159 -1.38 33.85 -13.74
C ARG A 1159 -1.94 34.40 -15.05
N ASP A 1160 -1.75 33.66 -16.14
CA ASP A 1160 -2.23 34.00 -17.49
C ASP A 1160 -3.58 33.34 -17.82
N GLN A 1161 -3.92 32.20 -17.19
CA GLN A 1161 -5.17 31.48 -17.44
C GLN A 1161 -6.19 31.61 -16.30
N PRO A 1162 -7.47 31.27 -16.51
CA PRO A 1162 -8.44 31.20 -15.42
C PRO A 1162 -8.06 30.12 -14.39
N LEU A 1163 -8.42 30.34 -13.13
CA LEU A 1163 -8.29 29.39 -12.03
C LEU A 1163 -9.66 28.72 -11.80
N PHE A 1164 -9.68 27.39 -11.69
CA PHE A 1164 -10.90 26.61 -11.48
C PHE A 1164 -10.98 26.05 -10.07
N ILE A 1165 -12.15 26.21 -9.45
CA ILE A 1165 -12.47 25.58 -8.17
C ILE A 1165 -13.31 24.35 -8.49
N GLY A 1166 -12.78 23.15 -8.25
CA GLY A 1166 -13.48 21.89 -8.56
C GLY A 1166 -14.34 21.34 -7.42
N THR A 1167 -14.47 22.08 -6.31
CA THR A 1167 -15.07 21.56 -5.07
C THR A 1167 -16.09 22.53 -4.49
N ASN A 1168 -17.22 22.00 -4.03
CA ASN A 1168 -18.16 22.69 -3.16
C ASN A 1168 -17.86 22.35 -1.70
N GLY A 1169 -17.87 23.36 -0.83
CA GLY A 1169 -17.84 23.12 0.61
C GLY A 1169 -17.44 24.33 1.43
N THR A 1170 -17.64 24.20 2.74
CA THR A 1170 -17.23 25.20 3.73
C THR A 1170 -16.17 24.63 4.65
N THR A 1171 -15.04 25.33 4.79
CA THR A 1171 -14.02 25.02 5.79
C THR A 1171 -13.93 26.14 6.80
N GLU A 1172 -14.04 25.79 8.07
CA GLU A 1172 -13.94 26.72 9.18
C GLU A 1172 -12.76 26.35 10.06
N LEU A 1173 -11.95 27.33 10.45
CA LEU A 1173 -10.89 27.20 11.41
C LEU A 1173 -11.04 28.29 12.48
N LEU A 1174 -11.01 27.89 13.74
CA LEU A 1174 -10.91 28.78 14.88
C LEU A 1174 -9.59 28.47 15.60
N CYS A 1175 -8.65 29.40 15.64
CA CYS A 1175 -7.41 29.25 16.41
C CYS A 1175 -7.34 30.35 17.47
N ARG A 1176 -7.38 29.96 18.74
CA ARG A 1176 -7.20 30.84 19.90
C ARG A 1176 -5.79 30.66 20.43
N ILE A 1177 -5.06 31.75 20.61
CA ILE A 1177 -3.69 31.75 21.15
C ILE A 1177 -3.68 32.63 22.38
N VAL A 1178 -3.35 32.06 23.54
CA VAL A 1178 -3.28 32.78 24.80
C VAL A 1178 -1.80 32.95 25.15
N LEU A 1179 -1.33 34.19 25.20
CA LEU A 1179 0.06 34.51 25.50
C LEU A 1179 0.33 34.45 27.02
N PRO A 1180 1.59 34.21 27.42
CA PRO A 1180 1.98 34.27 28.82
C PRO A 1180 1.90 35.69 29.39
N GLU A 1181 1.84 35.79 30.72
CA GLU A 1181 1.90 37.07 31.43
C GLU A 1181 3.16 37.87 31.03
N GLY A 1182 3.01 39.19 30.92
CA GLY A 1182 4.09 40.09 30.50
C GLY A 1182 4.23 40.29 28.98
N PHE A 1183 3.61 39.44 28.16
CA PHE A 1183 3.59 39.58 26.70
C PHE A 1183 2.32 40.31 26.24
N THR A 1184 2.29 41.63 26.48
CA THR A 1184 1.09 42.48 26.26
C THR A 1184 1.09 43.21 24.91
N GLN A 1185 2.13 43.05 24.10
CA GLN A 1185 2.26 43.70 22.81
C GLN A 1185 2.34 42.67 21.69
N LEU A 1186 1.59 42.92 20.63
CA LEU A 1186 1.58 42.13 19.41
C LEU A 1186 2.04 43.02 18.25
N PRO A 1187 3.36 43.25 18.11
CA PRO A 1187 3.89 44.13 17.07
C PRO A 1187 3.64 43.58 15.65
N VAL A 1188 3.38 42.26 15.53
CA VAL A 1188 3.09 41.58 14.28
C VAL A 1188 1.89 40.65 14.50
N VAL A 1189 0.77 40.94 13.83
CA VAL A 1189 -0.43 40.10 13.78
C VAL A 1189 -0.89 40.03 12.34
N PRO A 1190 -1.33 38.87 11.85
CA PRO A 1190 -1.95 38.78 10.52
C PRO A 1190 -3.13 39.75 10.41
N ALA A 1191 -3.20 40.51 9.31
CA ALA A 1191 -4.31 41.43 9.10
C ALA A 1191 -5.61 40.65 8.87
N SER A 1192 -6.72 41.17 9.42
CA SER A 1192 -8.03 40.68 9.02
C SER A 1192 -8.23 40.98 7.53
N MET A 1193 -8.80 40.02 6.80
CA MET A 1193 -9.15 40.16 5.40
C MET A 1193 -10.55 39.58 5.17
N HIS A 1194 -11.34 40.29 4.38
CA HIS A 1194 -12.49 39.73 3.71
C HIS A 1194 -12.17 39.73 2.22
N TRP A 1195 -12.28 38.56 1.60
CA TRP A 1195 -12.10 38.41 0.17
C TRP A 1195 -13.28 37.66 -0.41
N ALA A 1196 -14.11 38.38 -1.16
CA ALA A 1196 -15.08 37.75 -2.04
C ALA A 1196 -14.33 37.10 -3.20
N LEU A 1197 -14.51 35.79 -3.37
CA LEU A 1197 -13.92 35.09 -4.51
C LEU A 1197 -14.55 35.64 -5.81
N PRO A 1198 -13.76 35.74 -6.89
CA PRO A 1198 -14.27 36.18 -8.19
C PRO A 1198 -15.51 35.39 -8.62
N ASN A 1199 -16.38 36.01 -9.43
CA ASN A 1199 -17.60 35.42 -9.98
C ASN A 1199 -18.64 34.95 -8.94
N GLY A 1200 -18.52 35.39 -7.68
CA GLY A 1200 -19.43 34.99 -6.61
C GLY A 1200 -19.25 33.54 -6.17
N LEU A 1201 -18.07 32.95 -6.39
CA LEU A 1201 -17.77 31.55 -6.10
C LEU A 1201 -17.49 31.26 -4.61
N GLY A 1202 -17.79 32.21 -3.74
CA GLY A 1202 -17.69 32.08 -2.29
C GLY A 1202 -16.89 33.21 -1.67
N THR A 1203 -16.46 33.00 -0.43
CA THR A 1203 -15.73 33.99 0.36
C THR A 1203 -14.60 33.35 1.13
N LEU A 1204 -13.54 34.13 1.34
CA LEU A 1204 -12.55 33.92 2.38
C LEU A 1204 -12.73 35.02 3.41
N ASP A 1205 -13.17 34.64 4.59
CA ASP A 1205 -13.27 35.50 5.75
C ASP A 1205 -12.18 35.10 6.72
N TYR A 1206 -11.22 35.99 6.94
CA TYR A 1206 -10.13 35.79 7.90
C TYR A 1206 -10.13 36.98 8.86
N ALA A 1207 -10.43 36.72 10.11
CA ALA A 1207 -10.50 37.75 11.14
C ALA A 1207 -9.48 37.44 12.24
N VAL A 1208 -8.75 38.45 12.66
CA VAL A 1208 -7.92 38.40 13.86
C VAL A 1208 -8.44 39.40 14.87
N GLN A 1209 -8.77 38.90 16.04
CA GLN A 1209 -9.27 39.66 17.17
C GLN A 1209 -8.30 39.50 18.34
N THR A 1210 -8.08 40.58 19.07
CA THR A 1210 -7.30 40.55 20.31
C THR A 1210 -8.20 40.94 21.48
N GLY A 1211 -8.02 40.28 22.61
CA GLY A 1211 -8.78 40.53 23.82
C GLY A 1211 -7.98 40.19 25.05
N ILE A 1212 -8.35 40.77 26.19
CA ILE A 1212 -7.81 40.40 27.49
C ILE A 1212 -8.79 39.42 28.13
N ARG A 1213 -8.31 38.25 28.53
CA ARG A 1213 -9.10 37.25 29.26
C ARG A 1213 -9.39 37.72 30.69
N ASP A 1214 -10.33 37.06 31.34
CA ASP A 1214 -10.66 37.32 32.75
C ASP A 1214 -9.45 37.12 33.69
N ASP A 1215 -8.45 36.34 33.27
CA ASP A 1215 -7.20 36.11 33.99
C ASP A 1215 -6.10 37.16 33.67
N GLY A 1216 -6.40 38.19 32.87
CA GLY A 1216 -5.49 39.28 32.51
C GLY A 1216 -4.51 38.97 31.37
N ARG A 1217 -4.50 37.74 30.82
CA ARG A 1217 -3.63 37.37 29.70
C ARG A 1217 -4.20 37.85 28.35
N LEU A 1218 -3.29 38.15 27.42
CA LEU A 1218 -3.64 38.55 26.05
C LEU A 1218 -4.01 37.31 25.23
N GLU A 1219 -5.22 37.31 24.68
CA GLU A 1219 -5.70 36.30 23.73
C GLU A 1219 -5.75 36.87 22.31
N VAL A 1220 -5.27 36.09 21.36
CA VAL A 1220 -5.39 36.31 19.93
C VAL A 1220 -6.31 35.24 19.36
N THR A 1221 -7.48 35.64 18.88
CA THR A 1221 -8.42 34.76 18.19
C THR A 1221 -8.32 34.98 16.69
N ILE A 1222 -7.97 33.91 15.97
CA ILE A 1222 -7.93 33.83 14.52
C ILE A 1222 -9.12 33.00 14.05
N MET A 1223 -9.99 33.57 13.24
CA MET A 1223 -11.10 32.88 12.60
C MET A 1223 -10.89 32.87 11.10
N ARG A 1224 -11.02 31.71 10.46
CA ARG A 1224 -11.00 31.57 9.02
C ARG A 1224 -12.23 30.79 8.56
N THR A 1225 -13.06 31.39 7.74
CA THR A 1225 -14.12 30.70 7.00
C THR A 1225 -13.80 30.77 5.52
N VAL A 1226 -13.80 29.61 4.87
CA VAL A 1226 -13.58 29.47 3.44
C VAL A 1226 -14.82 28.82 2.85
N GLN A 1227 -15.63 29.60 2.17
CA GLN A 1227 -16.75 29.09 1.37
C GLN A 1227 -16.29 28.97 -0.07
N ARG A 1228 -16.45 27.78 -0.65
CA ARG A 1228 -16.10 27.51 -2.04
C ARG A 1228 -17.30 26.90 -2.75
N ASN A 1229 -17.60 27.48 -3.89
CA ASN A 1229 -18.46 26.92 -4.91
C ASN A 1229 -17.60 26.60 -6.11
N SER A 1230 -17.89 25.47 -6.74
CA SER A 1230 -17.22 25.05 -7.95
C SER A 1230 -17.57 26.01 -9.08
N GLY A 1231 -16.57 26.45 -9.85
CA GLY A 1231 -16.74 27.46 -10.88
C GLY A 1231 -15.46 28.03 -11.45
#